data_AF-Q6BID2-F1
#
_entry.id   AF-Q6BID2-F1
#
_cell.length_a   1.000
_cell.length_b   1.000
_cell.length_c   1.000
_cell.angle_alpha   90.00
_cell.angle_beta   90.00
_cell.angle_gamma   90.00
#
_symmetry.space_group_name_H-M   'P 1'
#
loop_
_entity.id
_entity.type
_entity.pdbx_description
1 polymer ?
#
loop_
_entity_poly.entity_id
_entity_poly.type
_entity_poly.pdbx_seq_one_letter_code
_entity_poly.pdbx_strand_id
1 'polypeptide(L)'
;MKSYPIVKSPKSPVLYPTDKDDAEEPITVSSINNRKEYQFEADPQNMLNSDPQSPYKSKRTFHSYNNEDAYSSVSSVQDQHKHRKYNTSEESQTFKSKYNLEPSNRSEIIENNTQLVPDQKIPGPGQNTISVDSSEVFFDSDSTRNEMVVNNLVISSDYFLNRAHETVLDTNSMNGSKTYFKMIKISIKSLLLLIRKYSKCLNPYLESIIYFKLARIYFIETENINRADDYVNKAISIATRNNLIKVKFICEFLAAQILEKSNPKLSLNYINERISNFKMIGLHSLGSLFALLKIDNLLSQDPNTGLIVLQSLCQDPQIDNTTRALCFIYQSNLHLYRGSPKHSLELLNHAEKLMYGHEENYPIQLQAILFLSKYSVYIHTDDSAGSKDVMQFISNFILTEQSKHWNSWKEDGTFKIKIDIPSSNGSNSDLSYRVTWLNSDEFVIMFYFLTGVHFLPEIYNKKYKSKKVFQKCLQILDNQLHELRGMGNTERCFPLNQLTKKIIRLSFIRYYINYYQVWMNFLDKNFTNIDPLNEFLENYNNSKFSDEELCYYKLLIPNIFYLFGIFFQYKGDLKAAKYYYMRVRSFTSYEQEPSNTIEYSSILQSSLGVGGETFQSKGQFSELYIYSTLHLVMLTEFEVYQITKSSHTNIINDRDDTYRFRSHLYSDLTKIFDQKDKKTSNSFNMNLAGSSQTLIITYNLLLSIYDNNYSGSGKVNAESSEYPQILYDAMKGSNSMHSFPYLISLIHYVTYLLSTSLADKESALKMCLSLVSMENCSDNERIVNLFILKDYSLQLHEEGDYDKGSLIETQLRYLHDSLESKFQLINLNNKDNSNHLA
;
A
#
# COMPACT_ATOMS: atom_id res chain seq x y z
N MET A 1 31.89 17.01 -26.89
CA MET A 1 32.49 17.08 -28.25
C MET A 1 31.92 15.94 -29.07
N LYS A 2 31.68 16.14 -30.39
CA LYS A 2 30.66 15.46 -31.23
C LYS A 2 29.23 16.01 -31.00
N SER A 3 28.47 16.12 -32.07
CA SER A 3 27.48 17.20 -32.24
C SER A 3 26.57 17.04 -33.47
N TYR A 4 25.34 17.57 -33.39
CA TYR A 4 24.38 17.81 -34.48
C TYR A 4 23.70 16.55 -35.11
N PRO A 5 22.53 16.71 -35.78
CA PRO A 5 21.82 17.96 -36.11
C PRO A 5 20.43 18.15 -35.48
N ILE A 6 20.00 19.41 -35.45
CA ILE A 6 18.61 19.85 -35.21
C ILE A 6 17.92 20.02 -36.58
N VAL A 7 16.66 19.63 -36.70
CA VAL A 7 15.82 19.88 -37.90
C VAL A 7 14.55 20.63 -37.48
N LYS A 8 14.02 21.47 -38.38
CA LYS A 8 12.98 22.49 -38.10
C LYS A 8 11.57 21.99 -38.40
N SER A 9 10.57 22.58 -37.72
CA SER A 9 9.14 22.47 -38.06
C SER A 9 8.75 23.36 -39.25
N PRO A 10 7.58 23.09 -39.86
CA PRO A 10 6.72 24.21 -40.27
C PRO A 10 5.19 23.96 -40.16
N LYS A 11 4.50 24.96 -39.59
CA LYS A 11 3.14 25.48 -39.92
C LYS A 11 1.88 24.59 -39.79
N SER A 12 0.80 25.27 -39.37
CA SER A 12 -0.60 24.83 -39.36
C SER A 12 -1.44 25.50 -40.46
N PRO A 13 -2.67 24.99 -40.71
CA PRO A 13 -3.86 25.86 -40.82
C PRO A 13 -5.05 25.34 -39.97
N VAL A 14 -6.24 25.97 -40.12
CA VAL A 14 -7.40 25.87 -39.22
C VAL A 14 -8.67 25.40 -39.96
N LEU A 15 -9.54 24.60 -39.31
CA LEU A 15 -11.02 24.60 -39.48
C LEU A 15 -11.74 23.74 -38.42
N TYR A 16 -13.03 24.06 -38.18
CA TYR A 16 -14.06 23.36 -37.39
C TYR A 16 -15.32 23.23 -38.31
N PRO A 17 -16.40 22.44 -38.04
CA PRO A 17 -16.94 22.07 -36.72
C PRO A 17 -17.57 20.64 -36.61
N THR A 18 -18.43 20.48 -35.59
CA THR A 18 -19.54 19.50 -35.38
C THR A 18 -19.22 18.03 -34.99
N ASP A 19 -19.45 17.80 -33.69
CA ASP A 19 -20.35 16.78 -33.09
C ASP A 19 -20.02 15.27 -33.06
N LYS A 20 -20.35 14.73 -31.88
CA LYS A 20 -20.61 13.33 -31.47
C LYS A 20 -19.46 12.41 -31.04
N ASP A 21 -19.50 12.17 -29.72
CA ASP A 21 -19.68 10.86 -29.05
C ASP A 21 -18.54 9.81 -29.06
N ASP A 22 -18.21 9.44 -27.80
CA ASP A 22 -17.81 8.12 -27.31
C ASP A 22 -16.39 7.55 -27.48
N ALA A 23 -16.10 6.64 -26.53
CA ALA A 23 -15.02 5.67 -26.47
C ALA A 23 -13.57 6.18 -26.35
N GLU A 24 -13.22 6.53 -25.10
CA GLU A 24 -12.01 5.98 -24.48
C GLU A 24 -11.97 4.43 -24.70
N GLU A 25 -10.83 3.74 -24.63
CA GLU A 25 -10.26 3.43 -23.31
C GLU A 25 -8.73 3.21 -23.26
N PRO A 26 -8.06 3.90 -22.31
CA PRO A 26 -6.87 3.45 -21.60
C PRO A 26 -7.25 2.67 -20.31
N ILE A 27 -6.29 1.98 -19.70
CA ILE A 27 -6.56 0.65 -19.13
C ILE A 27 -5.38 0.26 -18.14
N THR A 28 -5.62 -0.24 -16.90
CA THR A 28 -4.95 -0.20 -15.51
C THR A 28 -3.94 -1.34 -15.12
N VAL A 29 -3.41 -1.74 -13.85
CA VAL A 29 -1.95 -2.16 -13.30
C VAL A 29 -1.48 -1.36 -11.99
N SER A 30 -1.91 -1.77 -10.77
CA SER A 30 -1.21 -1.90 -9.43
C SER A 30 -0.53 -0.76 -8.63
N SER A 31 -0.94 -0.61 -7.35
CA SER A 31 -0.63 0.47 -6.38
C SER A 31 0.13 0.10 -5.09
N ILE A 32 0.60 1.13 -4.37
CA ILE A 32 1.14 1.06 -2.98
C ILE A 32 0.30 1.90 -2.02
N ASN A 33 -0.15 1.32 -0.90
CA ASN A 33 -1.11 1.93 0.03
C ASN A 33 -0.54 2.16 1.44
N ASN A 34 0.27 3.21 1.60
CA ASN A 34 0.78 3.65 2.91
C ASN A 34 -0.29 4.36 3.76
N ARG A 35 -0.64 3.79 4.92
CA ARG A 35 -1.21 4.54 6.06
C ARG A 35 -0.22 5.59 6.57
N LYS A 36 -0.74 6.71 7.09
CA LYS A 36 0.06 7.90 7.36
C LYS A 36 -0.18 8.42 8.77
N GLU A 37 0.89 8.58 9.55
CA GLU A 37 0.79 9.22 10.86
C GLU A 37 0.68 10.73 10.69
N TYR A 38 -0.52 11.26 10.91
CA TYR A 38 -0.73 12.70 11.00
C TYR A 38 -0.09 13.23 12.28
N GLN A 39 1.00 13.99 12.16
CA GLN A 39 1.76 14.51 13.30
C GLN A 39 1.88 16.05 13.23
N PHE A 40 1.89 16.69 14.40
CA PHE A 40 2.05 18.14 14.54
C PHE A 40 3.36 18.51 15.25
N GLU A 41 3.90 19.66 14.91
CA GLU A 41 5.08 20.24 15.55
C GLU A 41 4.74 21.57 16.22
N ALA A 42 5.23 21.72 17.44
CA ALA A 42 5.49 23.03 18.04
C ALA A 42 6.95 23.38 17.74
N ASP A 43 7.16 24.32 16.82
CA ASP A 43 8.48 24.70 16.29
C ASP A 43 9.09 25.85 17.12
N PRO A 44 10.14 25.59 17.94
CA PRO A 44 10.62 26.55 18.92
C PRO A 44 11.16 27.86 18.34
N GLN A 45 11.74 27.84 17.12
CA GLN A 45 12.39 29.03 16.55
C GLN A 45 11.38 30.04 15.99
N ASN A 46 10.26 29.57 15.46
CA ASN A 46 9.13 30.43 15.10
C ASN A 46 8.35 30.89 16.35
N MET A 47 8.25 30.03 17.38
CA MET A 47 7.43 30.29 18.58
C MET A 47 8.02 31.28 19.60
N LEU A 48 9.26 31.73 19.44
CA LEU A 48 9.86 32.79 20.28
C LEU A 48 9.67 34.21 19.72
N ASN A 49 9.30 34.35 18.45
CA ASN A 49 9.32 35.63 17.73
C ASN A 49 7.94 36.13 17.25
N SER A 50 6.83 35.43 17.56
CA SER A 50 5.51 35.72 17.01
C SER A 50 4.39 35.90 18.05
N ASP A 51 4.51 36.92 18.91
CA ASP A 51 3.38 37.81 19.26
C ASP A 51 3.86 39.03 20.06
N PRO A 52 3.31 40.25 19.83
CA PRO A 52 3.68 41.45 20.58
C PRO A 52 3.10 41.46 22.01
N GLN A 53 3.81 42.12 22.93
CA GLN A 53 3.50 42.10 24.37
C GLN A 53 2.12 42.68 24.72
N SER A 54 1.34 41.95 25.53
CA SER A 54 0.16 42.48 26.25
C SER A 54 0.43 42.52 27.76
N PRO A 55 0.47 43.71 28.39
CA PRO A 55 0.99 43.86 29.76
C PRO A 55 -0.10 43.75 30.85
N TYR A 56 -0.44 42.53 31.29
CA TYR A 56 -1.36 42.31 32.42
C TYR A 56 -0.65 41.91 33.73
N LYS A 57 -0.43 42.90 34.61
CA LYS A 57 -0.01 42.69 36.01
C LYS A 57 -1.15 42.09 36.83
N SER A 58 -1.13 40.78 37.07
CA SER A 58 -2.09 40.14 37.98
C SER A 58 -1.75 40.43 39.46
N LYS A 59 -2.43 41.41 40.05
CA LYS A 59 -2.56 41.49 41.52
C LYS A 59 -3.61 40.47 41.95
N ARG A 60 -3.25 39.56 42.87
CA ARG A 60 -4.25 38.76 43.61
C ARG A 60 -4.87 39.62 44.70
N THR A 61 -6.19 39.79 44.66
CA THR A 61 -7.00 40.29 45.77
C THR A 61 -8.19 39.36 45.98
N PHE A 62 -8.30 38.78 47.18
CA PHE A 62 -9.53 38.13 47.62
C PHE A 62 -10.60 39.19 47.85
N HIS A 63 -11.81 38.97 47.35
CA HIS A 63 -13.03 39.31 48.08
C HIS A 63 -14.16 38.35 47.73
N SER A 64 -14.88 37.93 48.75
CA SER A 64 -16.13 37.19 48.69
C SER A 64 -17.32 38.15 48.58
N TYR A 65 -18.33 37.83 47.77
CA TYR A 65 -19.69 38.27 48.01
C TYR A 65 -20.68 37.18 47.58
N ASN A 66 -21.70 36.96 48.40
CA ASN A 66 -22.88 36.17 48.05
C ASN A 66 -23.86 37.03 47.26
N ASN A 67 -24.74 36.39 46.49
CA ASN A 67 -26.18 36.67 46.53
C ASN A 67 -26.95 35.44 46.03
N GLU A 68 -28.23 35.36 46.41
CA GLU A 68 -29.10 34.18 46.23
C GLU A 68 -30.15 34.41 45.11
N ASP A 69 -31.25 33.66 45.16
CA ASP A 69 -32.42 33.64 44.26
C ASP A 69 -32.18 33.09 42.84
N ALA A 70 -32.48 31.81 42.55
CA ALA A 70 -33.81 31.15 42.41
C ALA A 70 -34.40 31.32 40.98
N TYR A 71 -35.06 30.32 40.35
CA TYR A 71 -35.98 29.31 40.88
C TYR A 71 -35.96 27.98 40.05
N SER A 72 -36.35 26.85 40.69
CA SER A 72 -37.05 25.63 40.16
C SER A 72 -36.75 25.01 38.76
N SER A 73 -36.75 23.69 38.53
CA SER A 73 -37.05 22.52 39.41
C SER A 73 -36.87 21.16 38.69
N VAL A 74 -36.44 20.10 39.43
CA VAL A 74 -36.87 18.67 39.37
C VAL A 74 -36.74 17.90 38.02
N SER A 75 -36.26 16.65 37.91
CA SER A 75 -35.95 15.52 38.84
C SER A 75 -34.55 14.93 38.50
N SER A 76 -33.70 14.37 39.39
CA SER A 76 -33.84 13.19 40.29
C SER A 76 -34.22 11.88 39.54
N VAL A 77 -33.69 10.67 39.80
CA VAL A 77 -33.26 10.00 41.06
C VAL A 77 -32.15 8.92 40.87
N GLN A 78 -31.19 8.86 41.81
CA GLN A 78 -30.31 7.74 42.29
C GLN A 78 -29.45 6.82 41.38
N ASP A 79 -28.13 6.90 41.62
CA ASP A 79 -27.25 5.85 42.18
C ASP A 79 -27.58 4.34 42.02
N GLN A 80 -26.64 3.58 41.43
CA GLN A 80 -26.15 2.30 41.98
C GLN A 80 -24.66 2.04 41.64
N HIS A 81 -23.72 2.49 42.47
CA HIS A 81 -22.37 1.92 42.49
C HIS A 81 -22.33 0.71 43.45
N LYS A 82 -22.05 -0.49 42.92
CA LYS A 82 -21.73 -1.68 43.72
C LYS A 82 -20.34 -2.20 43.41
N HIS A 83 -19.56 -2.48 44.44
CA HIS A 83 -18.27 -3.15 44.33
C HIS A 83 -18.42 -4.54 43.71
N ARG A 84 -17.43 -4.94 42.90
CA ARG A 84 -17.05 -6.35 42.81
C ARG A 84 -15.53 -6.48 42.69
N LYS A 85 -14.89 -6.87 43.81
CA LYS A 85 -13.52 -7.36 43.79
C LYS A 85 -13.53 -8.74 43.11
N TYR A 86 -12.52 -9.02 42.31
CA TYR A 86 -12.10 -10.38 42.02
C TYR A 86 -10.62 -10.52 42.40
N ASN A 87 -10.37 -11.31 43.45
CA ASN A 87 -9.07 -11.93 43.65
C ASN A 87 -9.12 -13.28 42.94
N THR A 88 -8.11 -13.59 42.15
CA THR A 88 -7.66 -14.96 41.89
C THR A 88 -6.14 -14.97 42.03
N SER A 89 -5.62 -15.96 42.77
CA SER A 89 -4.22 -16.00 43.18
C SER A 89 -3.74 -17.45 43.21
N GLU A 90 -3.03 -17.84 42.15
CA GLU A 90 -2.19 -19.03 42.04
C GLU A 90 -0.90 -18.53 41.36
N GLU A 91 0.21 -18.43 42.08
CA GLU A 91 1.13 -19.52 42.41
C GLU A 91 1.81 -20.14 41.17
N SER A 92 3.03 -19.68 40.90
CA SER A 92 4.05 -20.46 40.19
C SER A 92 5.44 -20.02 40.65
N GLN A 93 6.31 -21.00 40.85
CA GLN A 93 7.40 -20.89 41.82
C GLN A 93 8.68 -20.25 41.26
N THR A 94 9.39 -19.63 42.20
CA THR A 94 10.77 -19.16 42.12
C THR A 94 11.74 -20.05 41.33
N PHE A 95 12.59 -19.40 40.51
CA PHE A 95 14.00 -19.79 40.39
C PHE A 95 14.90 -18.57 40.61
N LYS A 96 15.83 -18.67 41.56
CA LYS A 96 16.88 -17.68 41.82
C LYS A 96 18.25 -18.35 41.64
N SER A 97 18.97 -18.02 40.56
CA SER A 97 20.41 -18.23 40.49
C SER A 97 21.14 -16.98 40.98
N LYS A 98 22.04 -17.15 41.94
CA LYS A 98 22.97 -16.09 42.38
C LYS A 98 24.23 -16.16 41.53
N TYR A 99 24.75 -15.01 41.13
CA TYR A 99 26.20 -14.83 40.98
C TYR A 99 26.59 -13.47 41.53
N ASN A 100 27.12 -13.47 42.75
CA ASN A 100 27.95 -12.38 43.26
C ASN A 100 29.38 -12.64 42.79
N LEU A 101 30.09 -11.59 42.38
CA LEU A 101 31.53 -11.47 42.59
C LEU A 101 31.83 -10.00 42.91
N GLU A 102 32.77 -9.77 43.82
CA GLU A 102 32.98 -8.48 44.50
C GLU A 102 34.03 -7.59 43.82
N PRO A 103 34.06 -6.27 44.15
CA PRO A 103 34.93 -5.31 43.47
C PRO A 103 36.38 -5.34 43.99
N SER A 104 37.29 -4.77 43.19
CA SER A 104 38.67 -4.49 43.60
C SER A 104 39.00 -3.01 43.38
N ASN A 105 39.51 -2.35 44.42
CA ASN A 105 40.01 -0.97 44.39
C ASN A 105 41.55 -0.97 44.38
N ARG A 106 42.15 -0.14 43.51
CA ARG A 106 43.45 0.57 43.67
C ARG A 106 43.61 1.51 42.46
N SER A 107 44.03 2.76 42.66
CA SER A 107 45.44 3.22 42.73
C SER A 107 46.24 2.90 41.45
N GLU A 108 47.00 3.82 40.85
CA GLU A 108 47.38 5.16 41.33
C GLU A 108 47.80 6.14 40.21
N ILE A 109 48.01 7.38 40.63
CA ILE A 109 48.56 8.56 39.95
C ILE A 109 49.77 8.24 39.04
N ILE A 110 49.77 8.80 37.81
CA ILE A 110 50.96 9.44 37.23
C ILE A 110 50.54 10.77 36.61
N GLU A 111 51.13 11.87 37.07
CA GLU A 111 51.06 13.18 36.42
C GLU A 111 52.06 13.25 35.25
N ASN A 112 51.82 14.12 34.28
CA ASN A 112 52.94 14.74 33.56
C ASN A 112 52.58 16.19 33.17
N ASN A 113 53.28 17.13 33.81
CA ASN A 113 53.22 18.54 33.50
C ASN A 113 53.97 18.85 32.21
N THR A 114 53.60 19.92 31.51
CA THR A 114 54.55 20.69 30.69
C THR A 114 54.36 22.17 31.00
N GLN A 115 55.47 22.86 31.30
CA GLN A 115 55.49 24.26 31.72
C GLN A 115 55.14 25.19 30.52
N LEU A 116 54.44 26.32 30.68
CA LEU A 116 54.74 27.56 31.43
C LEU A 116 55.95 28.36 30.88
N VAL A 117 56.03 29.65 31.27
CA VAL A 117 57.14 30.65 31.09
C VAL A 117 57.02 31.57 29.83
N PRO A 118 57.10 32.92 29.96
CA PRO A 118 56.75 33.79 31.11
C PRO A 118 56.14 35.19 30.76
N ASP A 119 56.07 36.04 31.80
CA ASP A 119 55.79 37.49 31.89
C ASP A 119 56.21 38.44 30.73
N GLN A 120 55.46 39.55 30.60
CA GLN A 120 56.01 40.91 30.76
C GLN A 120 54.99 41.85 31.45
N LYS A 121 55.46 43.00 31.99
CA LYS A 121 54.85 43.63 33.19
C LYS A 121 55.24 45.12 33.34
N ILE A 122 54.45 45.90 34.13
CA ILE A 122 54.75 47.26 34.66
C ILE A 122 54.63 48.42 33.62
N PRO A 123 54.20 49.67 33.95
CA PRO A 123 53.45 50.22 35.11
C PRO A 123 52.13 50.97 34.73
N GLY A 124 51.43 51.55 35.72
CA GLY A 124 50.54 52.72 35.55
C GLY A 124 51.31 54.07 35.69
N PRO A 125 50.71 55.20 36.13
CA PRO A 125 49.36 55.39 36.68
C PRO A 125 48.52 56.49 35.99
N GLY A 126 47.28 56.69 36.43
CA GLY A 126 46.45 57.85 36.05
C GLY A 126 45.12 57.88 36.80
N GLN A 127 44.97 58.79 37.77
CA GLN A 127 43.69 59.00 38.46
C GLN A 127 42.78 59.90 37.64
N ASN A 128 41.48 59.59 37.60
CA ASN A 128 40.44 60.61 37.65
C ASN A 128 39.13 60.02 38.16
N THR A 129 38.69 60.49 39.33
CA THR A 129 37.41 60.10 39.94
C THR A 129 36.28 60.91 39.32
N ILE A 130 35.29 60.22 38.74
CA ILE A 130 33.94 60.78 38.56
C ILE A 130 32.98 59.84 39.30
N SER A 131 32.43 60.32 40.41
CA SER A 131 31.33 59.67 41.10
C SER A 131 30.04 59.87 40.29
N VAL A 132 29.42 58.77 39.88
CA VAL A 132 28.04 58.73 39.36
C VAL A 132 27.26 57.75 40.22
N ASP A 133 25.97 58.06 40.44
CA ASP A 133 25.16 57.51 41.51
C ASP A 133 25.11 55.98 41.65
N SER A 134 24.94 55.56 42.89
CA SER A 134 24.50 54.22 43.29
C SER A 134 23.09 53.91 42.78
N SER A 135 22.99 53.57 41.50
CA SER A 135 21.83 52.86 40.95
C SER A 135 22.13 51.36 40.97
N GLU A 136 21.85 50.71 42.11
CA GLU A 136 21.82 49.25 42.18
C GLU A 136 20.69 48.73 41.29
N VAL A 137 20.99 48.46 40.03
CA VAL A 137 20.13 47.65 39.16
C VAL A 137 20.22 46.21 39.70
N PHE A 138 19.34 45.91 40.66
CA PHE A 138 19.02 44.56 41.09
C PHE A 138 18.42 43.78 39.90
N PHE A 139 19.29 43.28 39.03
CA PHE A 139 18.94 42.24 38.08
C PHE A 139 18.46 41.03 38.89
N ASP A 140 17.23 40.60 38.60
CA ASP A 140 16.61 39.42 39.22
C ASP A 140 17.31 38.15 38.72
N SER A 141 18.46 37.88 39.33
CA SER A 141 19.47 36.92 38.86
C SER A 141 19.00 35.48 38.99
N ASP A 142 18.13 35.16 39.93
CA ASP A 142 17.48 33.85 39.98
C ASP A 142 16.34 33.73 38.96
N SER A 143 15.60 34.79 38.63
CA SER A 143 14.56 34.74 37.59
C SER A 143 15.15 34.46 36.20
N THR A 144 16.13 35.26 35.78
CA THR A 144 16.86 35.07 34.51
C THR A 144 17.60 33.73 34.43
N ARG A 145 18.20 33.27 35.53
CA ARG A 145 18.81 31.95 35.65
C ARG A 145 17.81 30.80 35.53
N ASN A 146 16.62 30.94 36.13
CA ASN A 146 15.56 29.93 36.01
C ASN A 146 15.03 29.85 34.57
N GLU A 147 14.85 30.98 33.89
CA GLU A 147 14.49 31.02 32.47
C GLU A 147 15.53 30.33 31.58
N MET A 148 16.82 30.63 31.79
CA MET A 148 17.92 29.97 31.08
C MET A 148 17.91 28.45 31.32
N VAL A 149 17.68 27.99 32.56
CA VAL A 149 17.57 26.56 32.89
C VAL A 149 16.34 25.92 32.25
N VAL A 150 15.21 26.62 32.19
CA VAL A 150 13.99 26.14 31.51
C VAL A 150 14.27 25.91 30.03
N ASN A 151 14.82 26.91 29.33
CA ASN A 151 15.14 26.80 27.91
C ASN A 151 16.20 25.71 27.64
N ASN A 152 17.26 25.64 28.44
CA ASN A 152 18.29 24.61 28.33
C ASN A 152 17.73 23.18 28.51
N LEU A 153 16.73 22.98 29.38
CA LEU A 153 16.10 21.67 29.58
C LEU A 153 15.15 21.28 28.43
N VAL A 154 14.46 22.24 27.80
CA VAL A 154 13.69 21.98 26.57
C VAL A 154 14.63 21.62 25.42
N ILE A 155 15.68 22.40 25.20
CA ILE A 155 16.69 22.15 24.16
C ILE A 155 17.39 20.80 24.41
N SER A 156 17.75 20.48 25.65
CA SER A 156 18.30 19.17 26.01
C SER A 156 17.33 18.02 25.73
N SER A 157 16.03 18.22 25.94
CA SER A 157 15.02 17.21 25.61
C SER A 157 15.02 16.89 24.12
N ASP A 158 15.02 17.92 23.27
CA ASP A 158 14.97 17.75 21.82
C ASP A 158 16.30 17.19 21.30
N TYR A 159 17.44 17.67 21.80
CA TYR A 159 18.78 17.15 21.46
C TYR A 159 18.92 15.65 21.75
N PHE A 160 18.53 15.18 22.95
CA PHE A 160 18.62 13.75 23.28
C PHE A 160 17.55 12.89 22.59
N LEU A 161 16.46 13.48 22.08
CA LEU A 161 15.51 12.76 21.22
C LEU A 161 16.10 12.59 19.81
N ASN A 162 16.52 13.70 19.20
CA ASN A 162 17.12 13.70 17.86
C ASN A 162 18.37 12.82 17.80
N ARG A 163 19.27 12.88 18.80
CA ARG A 163 20.49 12.04 18.80
C ARG A 163 20.19 10.55 18.98
N ALA A 164 19.05 10.19 19.58
CA ALA A 164 18.59 8.80 19.58
C ALA A 164 18.13 8.39 18.17
N HIS A 165 17.36 9.24 17.50
CA HIS A 165 16.90 9.01 16.13
C HIS A 165 18.04 8.95 15.11
N GLU A 166 19.07 9.79 15.24
CA GLU A 166 20.30 9.76 14.42
C GLU A 166 21.15 8.50 14.64
N THR A 167 21.06 7.87 15.82
CA THR A 167 21.80 6.64 16.19
C THR A 167 20.92 5.38 16.12
N VAL A 168 19.77 5.45 15.44
CA VAL A 168 18.79 4.35 15.37
C VAL A 168 19.36 3.06 14.75
N LEU A 169 20.32 3.14 13.81
CA LEU A 169 20.94 1.93 13.24
C LEU A 169 21.77 1.15 14.26
N ASP A 170 22.31 1.80 15.30
CA ASP A 170 23.09 1.13 16.34
C ASP A 170 22.23 0.17 17.18
N THR A 171 20.89 0.29 17.15
CA THR A 171 19.97 -0.61 17.86
C THR A 171 19.98 -2.03 17.32
N ASN A 172 20.53 -2.26 16.12
CA ASN A 172 20.88 -3.59 15.60
C ASN A 172 21.89 -4.32 16.54
N SER A 173 22.55 -3.58 17.44
CA SER A 173 23.33 -4.13 18.55
C SER A 173 22.65 -3.95 19.91
N MET A 174 22.84 -4.93 20.81
CA MET A 174 22.33 -4.87 22.19
C MET A 174 22.95 -3.72 23.03
N ASN A 175 24.06 -3.12 22.59
CA ASN A 175 24.67 -1.96 23.26
C ASN A 175 24.14 -0.62 22.72
N GLY A 176 23.94 -0.51 21.41
CA GLY A 176 23.29 0.64 20.79
C GLY A 176 21.82 0.74 21.19
N SER A 177 21.09 -0.37 21.28
CA SER A 177 19.71 -0.41 21.80
C SER A 177 19.62 0.16 23.24
N LYS A 178 20.51 -0.27 24.14
CA LYS A 178 20.64 0.33 25.50
C LYS A 178 20.98 1.82 25.47
N THR A 179 21.72 2.28 24.45
CA THR A 179 22.15 3.67 24.30
C THR A 179 21.02 4.56 23.76
N TYR A 180 20.30 4.11 22.74
CA TYR A 180 19.05 4.72 22.24
C TYR A 180 18.05 4.93 23.38
N PHE A 181 17.66 3.86 24.08
CA PHE A 181 16.71 3.98 25.19
C PHE A 181 17.25 4.79 26.38
N LYS A 182 18.57 4.87 26.58
CA LYS A 182 19.20 5.79 27.54
C LYS A 182 19.01 7.25 27.12
N MET A 183 19.18 7.58 25.83
CA MET A 183 18.96 8.94 25.31
C MET A 183 17.48 9.35 25.40
N ILE A 184 16.55 8.52 24.95
CA ILE A 184 15.09 8.72 25.14
C ILE A 184 14.74 8.95 26.62
N LYS A 185 15.32 8.15 27.52
CA LYS A 185 15.11 8.28 28.98
C LYS A 185 15.72 9.55 29.57
N ILE A 186 16.74 10.14 28.96
CA ILE A 186 17.27 11.47 29.34
C ILE A 186 16.33 12.56 28.80
N SER A 187 15.87 12.48 27.56
CA SER A 187 14.89 13.40 26.97
C SER A 187 13.63 13.53 27.84
N ILE A 188 12.99 12.40 28.17
CA ILE A 188 11.84 12.34 29.09
C ILE A 188 12.19 12.95 30.46
N LYS A 189 13.38 12.65 31.01
CA LYS A 189 13.80 13.20 32.32
C LYS A 189 13.94 14.72 32.32
N SER A 190 14.42 15.33 31.23
CA SER A 190 14.55 16.79 31.12
C SER A 190 13.18 17.47 31.21
N LEU A 191 12.18 16.97 30.47
CA LEU A 191 10.80 17.47 30.54
C LEU A 191 10.14 17.19 31.90
N LEU A 192 10.39 16.02 32.49
CA LEU A 192 9.91 15.70 33.84
C LEU A 192 10.55 16.57 34.94
N LEU A 193 11.74 17.14 34.70
CA LEU A 193 12.40 18.05 35.63
C LEU A 193 11.74 19.43 35.61
N LEU A 194 11.35 19.92 34.42
CA LEU A 194 10.61 21.17 34.23
C LEU A 194 9.31 21.17 35.04
N ILE A 195 8.40 20.22 34.79
CA ILE A 195 7.09 20.19 35.46
C ILE A 195 7.16 19.90 36.96
N ARG A 196 8.29 19.40 37.49
CA ARG A 196 8.46 19.06 38.92
C ARG A 196 9.20 20.11 39.75
N LYS A 197 10.18 20.81 39.16
CA LYS A 197 10.99 21.82 39.88
C LYS A 197 10.77 23.25 39.41
N TYR A 198 10.44 23.43 38.13
CA TYR A 198 10.37 24.74 37.48
C TYR A 198 8.95 25.12 37.04
N SER A 199 7.92 24.39 37.49
CA SER A 199 6.50 24.65 37.12
C SER A 199 6.04 26.08 37.44
N LYS A 200 6.56 26.70 38.51
CA LYS A 200 6.33 28.12 38.84
C LYS A 200 6.91 29.12 37.81
N CYS A 201 7.83 28.67 36.96
CA CYS A 201 8.51 29.45 35.93
C CYS A 201 7.97 29.15 34.52
N LEU A 202 7.00 28.25 34.37
CA LEU A 202 6.37 27.94 33.10
C LEU A 202 5.14 28.84 32.90
N ASN A 203 5.03 29.49 31.75
CA ASN A 203 3.76 30.05 31.32
C ASN A 203 2.82 28.91 30.83
N PRO A 204 1.48 29.10 30.82
CA PRO A 204 0.55 28.01 30.50
C PRO A 204 0.71 27.43 29.10
N TYR A 205 1.20 28.22 28.14
CA TYR A 205 1.52 27.76 26.79
C TYR A 205 2.69 26.76 26.83
N LEU A 206 3.82 27.16 27.39
CA LEU A 206 5.02 26.33 27.51
C LEU A 206 4.76 25.08 28.37
N GLU A 207 4.01 25.20 29.46
CA GLU A 207 3.59 24.04 30.27
C GLU A 207 2.78 23.04 29.43
N SER A 208 1.79 23.51 28.66
CA SER A 208 0.99 22.67 27.76
C SER A 208 1.85 22.01 26.67
N ILE A 209 2.82 22.73 26.09
CA ILE A 209 3.76 22.17 25.10
C ILE A 209 4.69 21.12 25.72
N ILE A 210 5.14 21.30 26.96
CA ILE A 210 5.96 20.30 27.68
C ILE A 210 5.15 19.02 27.95
N TYR A 211 3.89 19.15 28.35
CA TYR A 211 3.00 17.99 28.51
C TYR A 211 2.68 17.30 27.18
N PHE A 212 2.47 18.05 26.09
CA PHE A 212 2.32 17.48 24.74
C PHE A 212 3.58 16.72 24.28
N LYS A 213 4.78 17.31 24.46
CA LYS A 213 6.05 16.63 24.14
C LYS A 213 6.23 15.36 24.95
N LEU A 214 5.93 15.38 26.26
CA LEU A 214 5.92 14.17 27.10
C LEU A 214 4.96 13.11 26.56
N ALA A 215 3.71 13.48 26.28
CA ALA A 215 2.71 12.55 25.75
C ALA A 215 3.16 11.91 24.43
N ARG A 216 3.65 12.71 23.49
CA ARG A 216 4.14 12.25 22.18
C ARG A 216 5.31 11.28 22.30
N ILE A 217 6.29 11.58 23.16
CA ILE A 217 7.43 10.67 23.40
C ILE A 217 6.94 9.36 24.05
N TYR A 218 6.04 9.41 25.03
CA TYR A 218 5.48 8.19 25.64
C TYR A 218 4.67 7.34 24.64
N PHE A 219 3.96 7.96 23.68
CA PHE A 219 3.16 7.27 22.67
C PHE A 219 3.99 6.58 21.57
N ILE A 220 5.06 7.24 21.11
CA ILE A 220 5.92 6.78 20.00
C ILE A 220 7.03 5.85 20.50
N GLU A 221 7.75 6.22 21.57
CA GLU A 221 8.98 5.56 22.01
C GLU A 221 8.78 4.52 23.12
N THR A 222 7.53 4.32 23.60
CA THR A 222 7.27 3.44 24.75
C THR A 222 5.94 2.69 24.64
N GLU A 223 5.84 1.59 25.38
CA GLU A 223 4.60 0.82 25.60
C GLU A 223 3.65 1.49 26.61
N ASN A 224 4.06 2.57 27.30
CA ASN A 224 3.29 3.16 28.39
C ASN A 224 2.24 4.18 27.89
N ILE A 225 1.27 3.67 27.15
CA ILE A 225 0.17 4.44 26.55
C ILE A 225 -0.62 5.19 27.64
N ASN A 226 -0.81 4.58 28.81
CA ASN A 226 -1.50 5.22 29.94
C ASN A 226 -0.84 6.55 30.35
N ARG A 227 0.50 6.65 30.34
CA ARG A 227 1.19 7.93 30.59
C ARG A 227 1.05 8.93 29.45
N ALA A 228 0.94 8.47 28.21
CA ALA A 228 0.66 9.35 27.09
C ALA A 228 -0.71 10.03 27.27
N ASP A 229 -1.74 9.25 27.62
CA ASP A 229 -3.08 9.75 27.96
C ASP A 229 -3.05 10.71 29.16
N ASP A 230 -2.39 10.31 30.25
CA ASP A 230 -2.22 11.09 31.48
C ASP A 230 -1.63 12.49 31.20
N TYR A 231 -0.68 12.60 30.26
CA TYR A 231 -0.03 13.86 29.92
C TYR A 231 -0.77 14.66 28.84
N VAL A 232 -1.38 14.02 27.84
CA VAL A 232 -2.15 14.75 26.80
C VAL A 232 -3.41 15.38 27.41
N ASN A 233 -4.10 14.68 28.32
CA ASN A 233 -5.28 15.24 28.99
C ASN A 233 -4.92 16.43 29.91
N LYS A 234 -3.70 16.45 30.49
CA LYS A 234 -3.19 17.62 31.22
C LYS A 234 -2.91 18.80 30.27
N ALA A 235 -2.32 18.55 29.11
CA ALA A 235 -2.13 19.57 28.07
C ALA A 235 -3.47 20.14 27.58
N ILE A 236 -4.46 19.29 27.25
CA ILE A 236 -5.81 19.73 26.86
C ILE A 236 -6.46 20.59 27.95
N SER A 237 -6.33 20.21 29.23
CA SER A 237 -6.90 20.96 30.36
C SER A 237 -6.28 22.36 30.49
N ILE A 238 -4.95 22.47 30.38
CA ILE A 238 -4.23 23.75 30.43
C ILE A 238 -4.57 24.61 29.21
N ALA A 239 -4.50 24.05 28.01
CA ALA A 239 -4.82 24.75 26.77
C ALA A 239 -6.27 25.27 26.75
N THR A 240 -7.23 24.47 27.22
CA THR A 240 -8.65 24.86 27.31
C THR A 240 -8.86 26.00 28.31
N ARG A 241 -8.26 25.94 29.50
CA ARG A 241 -8.37 27.00 30.52
C ARG A 241 -7.76 28.34 30.11
N ASN A 242 -6.87 28.34 29.12
CA ASN A 242 -6.13 29.52 28.65
C ASN A 242 -6.47 29.87 27.19
N ASN A 243 -7.56 29.34 26.63
CA ASN A 243 -8.04 29.59 25.26
C ASN A 243 -7.01 29.35 24.14
N LEU A 244 -6.06 28.43 24.34
CA LEU A 244 -4.97 28.14 23.41
C LEU A 244 -5.43 27.21 22.27
N ILE A 245 -6.32 27.68 21.39
CA ILE A 245 -7.04 26.87 20.39
C ILE A 245 -6.13 25.93 19.59
N LYS A 246 -5.01 26.43 19.03
CA LYS A 246 -4.07 25.60 18.24
C LYS A 246 -3.44 24.48 19.08
N VAL A 247 -3.01 24.79 20.31
CA VAL A 247 -2.41 23.80 21.22
C VAL A 247 -3.45 22.79 21.68
N LYS A 248 -4.66 23.25 21.99
CA LYS A 248 -5.81 22.39 22.34
C LYS A 248 -6.08 21.39 21.21
N PHE A 249 -6.27 21.86 19.98
CA PHE A 249 -6.50 20.99 18.80
C PHE A 249 -5.40 19.95 18.63
N ILE A 250 -4.13 20.36 18.67
CA ILE A 250 -2.97 19.45 18.52
C ILE A 250 -2.97 18.37 19.62
N CYS A 251 -3.35 18.71 20.85
CA CYS A 251 -3.42 17.76 21.95
C CYS A 251 -4.67 16.85 21.84
N GLU A 252 -5.84 17.39 21.47
CA GLU A 252 -7.05 16.58 21.22
C GLU A 252 -6.83 15.58 20.07
N PHE A 253 -6.07 15.96 19.04
CA PHE A 253 -5.71 15.07 17.93
C PHE A 253 -4.78 13.93 18.38
N LEU A 254 -3.74 14.24 19.18
CA LEU A 254 -2.88 13.21 19.78
C LEU A 254 -3.65 12.32 20.77
N ALA A 255 -4.62 12.87 21.51
CA ALA A 255 -5.48 12.11 22.41
C ALA A 255 -6.36 11.11 21.64
N ALA A 256 -6.90 11.51 20.49
CA ALA A 256 -7.59 10.58 19.59
C ALA A 256 -6.66 9.44 19.15
N GLN A 257 -5.44 9.73 18.69
CA GLN A 257 -4.45 8.69 18.30
C GLN A 257 -4.07 7.74 19.46
N ILE A 258 -3.95 8.26 20.68
CA ILE A 258 -3.73 7.48 21.90
C ILE A 258 -4.95 6.58 22.20
N LEU A 259 -6.17 7.08 22.00
CA LEU A 259 -7.40 6.29 22.10
C LEU A 259 -7.51 5.23 20.99
N GLU A 260 -7.03 5.47 19.76
CA GLU A 260 -7.01 4.42 18.72
C GLU A 260 -6.17 3.22 19.14
N LYS A 261 -5.02 3.46 19.78
CA LYS A 261 -4.09 2.41 20.21
C LYS A 261 -4.52 1.70 21.51
N SER A 262 -5.42 2.30 22.30
CA SER A 262 -5.83 1.78 23.62
C SER A 262 -7.29 1.32 23.71
N ASN A 263 -8.21 2.01 23.04
CA ASN A 263 -9.63 1.66 22.96
C ASN A 263 -10.27 2.23 21.67
N PRO A 264 -10.15 1.53 20.53
CA PRO A 264 -10.62 2.03 19.23
C PRO A 264 -12.10 2.46 19.22
N LYS A 265 -12.95 1.72 19.97
CA LYS A 265 -14.40 1.97 20.05
C LYS A 265 -14.75 3.27 20.79
N LEU A 266 -13.97 3.66 21.80
CA LEU A 266 -14.10 4.99 22.42
C LEU A 266 -13.53 6.10 21.52
N SER A 267 -12.47 5.82 20.75
CA SER A 267 -11.87 6.81 19.86
C SER A 267 -12.85 7.33 18.81
N LEU A 268 -13.63 6.45 18.15
CA LEU A 268 -14.65 6.88 17.17
C LEU A 268 -15.68 7.86 17.76
N ASN A 269 -16.13 7.63 19.00
CA ASN A 269 -17.06 8.54 19.69
C ASN A 269 -16.40 9.89 20.01
N TYR A 270 -15.16 9.87 20.53
CA TYR A 270 -14.38 11.07 20.80
C TYR A 270 -14.14 11.90 19.53
N ILE A 271 -13.74 11.25 18.44
CA ILE A 271 -13.49 11.88 17.13
C ILE A 271 -14.78 12.48 16.56
N ASN A 272 -15.91 11.77 16.60
CA ASN A 272 -17.21 12.31 16.17
C ASN A 272 -17.58 13.60 16.95
N GLU A 273 -17.38 13.61 18.27
CA GLU A 273 -17.63 14.78 19.10
C GLU A 273 -16.70 15.94 18.74
N ARG A 274 -15.39 15.69 18.54
CA ARG A 274 -14.44 16.72 18.09
C ARG A 274 -14.83 17.29 16.71
N ILE A 275 -15.21 16.46 15.74
CA ILE A 275 -15.69 16.93 14.41
C ILE A 275 -16.88 17.88 14.57
N SER A 276 -17.87 17.50 15.37
CA SER A 276 -19.05 18.32 15.64
C SER A 276 -18.66 19.65 16.29
N ASN A 277 -17.84 19.61 17.34
CA ASN A 277 -17.38 20.79 18.07
C ASN A 277 -16.61 21.77 17.18
N PHE A 278 -15.69 21.29 16.33
CA PHE A 278 -14.93 22.15 15.42
C PHE A 278 -15.77 22.72 14.26
N LYS A 279 -16.73 21.96 13.72
CA LYS A 279 -17.68 22.50 12.72
C LYS A 279 -18.66 23.51 13.33
N MET A 280 -19.11 23.33 14.58
CA MET A 280 -19.98 24.30 15.27
C MET A 280 -19.34 25.67 15.50
N ILE A 281 -18.02 25.73 15.69
CA ILE A 281 -17.26 26.99 15.86
C ILE A 281 -16.66 27.53 14.55
N GLY A 282 -17.12 27.03 13.39
CA GLY A 282 -16.69 27.49 12.06
C GLY A 282 -15.28 27.07 11.63
N LEU A 283 -14.58 26.24 12.42
CA LEU A 283 -13.22 25.77 12.13
C LEU A 283 -13.26 24.47 11.31
N HIS A 284 -13.92 24.53 10.15
CA HIS A 284 -14.21 23.37 9.28
C HIS A 284 -12.97 22.54 8.93
N SER A 285 -11.85 23.18 8.60
CA SER A 285 -10.58 22.53 8.24
C SER A 285 -10.04 21.62 9.36
N LEU A 286 -10.25 22.00 10.64
CA LEU A 286 -9.87 21.19 11.80
C LEU A 286 -10.81 19.99 11.98
N GLY A 287 -12.10 20.17 11.68
CA GLY A 287 -13.06 19.08 11.57
C GLY A 287 -12.70 18.09 10.46
N SER A 288 -12.21 18.55 9.31
CA SER A 288 -11.77 17.72 8.20
C SER A 288 -10.53 16.87 8.53
N LEU A 289 -9.60 17.39 9.34
CA LEU A 289 -8.48 16.59 9.86
C LEU A 289 -8.95 15.47 10.79
N PHE A 290 -9.88 15.73 11.70
CA PHE A 290 -10.49 14.66 12.51
C PHE A 290 -11.31 13.68 11.65
N ALA A 291 -11.91 14.11 10.55
CA ALA A 291 -12.58 13.23 9.59
C ALA A 291 -11.58 12.31 8.87
N LEU A 292 -10.38 12.78 8.51
CA LEU A 292 -9.31 11.92 7.98
C LEU A 292 -8.85 10.85 8.98
N LEU A 293 -8.72 11.21 10.27
CA LEU A 293 -8.39 10.23 11.32
C LEU A 293 -9.53 9.21 11.49
N LYS A 294 -10.79 9.67 11.49
CA LYS A 294 -11.98 8.80 11.49
C LYS A 294 -11.99 7.81 10.33
N ILE A 295 -11.60 8.24 9.12
CA ILE A 295 -11.54 7.38 7.94
C ILE A 295 -10.49 6.29 8.12
N ASP A 296 -9.28 6.62 8.57
CA ASP A 296 -8.21 5.66 8.84
C ASP A 296 -8.59 4.60 9.89
N ASN A 297 -9.28 5.04 10.95
CA ASN A 297 -9.86 4.19 11.98
C ASN A 297 -10.92 3.23 11.43
N LEU A 298 -11.90 3.77 10.69
CA LEU A 298 -12.99 3.00 10.10
C LEU A 298 -12.50 2.03 9.01
N LEU A 299 -11.55 2.42 8.17
CA LEU A 299 -10.96 1.55 7.14
C LEU A 299 -10.33 0.27 7.72
N SER A 300 -10.01 0.27 9.01
CA SER A 300 -9.55 -0.92 9.72
C SER A 300 -10.70 -1.79 10.27
N GLN A 301 -11.80 -1.18 10.73
CA GLN A 301 -12.92 -1.83 11.44
C GLN A 301 -14.16 -2.07 10.55
N ASP A 302 -14.73 -1.01 9.98
CA ASP A 302 -15.81 -1.04 8.99
C ASP A 302 -15.36 -0.26 7.75
N PRO A 303 -14.70 -0.93 6.79
CA PRO A 303 -14.20 -0.30 5.59
C PRO A 303 -15.28 0.36 4.73
N ASN A 304 -16.53 -0.11 4.80
CA ASN A 304 -17.60 0.40 3.96
C ASN A 304 -18.13 1.73 4.53
N THR A 305 -18.31 1.84 5.84
CA THR A 305 -18.59 3.14 6.48
C THR A 305 -17.39 4.08 6.36
N GLY A 306 -16.15 3.60 6.47
CA GLY A 306 -14.94 4.40 6.24
C GLY A 306 -14.90 5.03 4.84
N LEU A 307 -15.27 4.25 3.82
CA LEU A 307 -15.37 4.70 2.43
C LEU A 307 -16.51 5.71 2.19
N ILE A 308 -17.68 5.53 2.81
CA ILE A 308 -18.78 6.50 2.74
C ILE A 308 -18.37 7.84 3.37
N VAL A 309 -17.67 7.81 4.51
CA VAL A 309 -17.14 9.02 5.15
C VAL A 309 -16.10 9.69 4.23
N LEU A 310 -15.20 8.93 3.60
CA LEU A 310 -14.23 9.46 2.63
C LEU A 310 -14.90 10.12 1.42
N GLN A 311 -15.91 9.49 0.82
CA GLN A 311 -16.68 10.07 -0.28
C GLN A 311 -17.37 11.38 0.12
N SER A 312 -18.01 11.43 1.30
CA SER A 312 -18.61 12.66 1.80
C SER A 312 -17.58 13.77 2.07
N LEU A 313 -16.35 13.42 2.44
CA LEU A 313 -15.26 14.36 2.68
C LEU A 313 -14.66 14.92 1.38
N CYS A 314 -14.56 14.12 0.31
CA CYS A 314 -14.22 14.60 -1.04
C CYS A 314 -15.22 15.65 -1.55
N GLN A 315 -16.50 15.48 -1.20
CA GLN A 315 -17.62 16.33 -1.65
C GLN A 315 -17.90 17.55 -0.76
N ASP A 316 -17.29 17.66 0.43
CA ASP A 316 -17.50 18.81 1.33
C ASP A 316 -16.98 20.10 0.65
N PRO A 317 -17.79 21.15 0.46
CA PRO A 317 -17.31 22.40 -0.15
C PRO A 317 -16.31 23.14 0.74
N GLN A 318 -16.28 22.86 2.06
CA GLN A 318 -15.43 23.56 3.05
C GLN A 318 -14.05 22.92 3.24
N ILE A 319 -13.71 21.81 2.56
CA ILE A 319 -12.35 21.26 2.58
C ILE A 319 -11.43 22.04 1.62
N ASP A 320 -10.17 22.22 2.02
CA ASP A 320 -9.14 22.85 1.18
C ASP A 320 -8.72 21.94 0.01
N ASN A 321 -8.19 22.53 -1.06
CA ASN A 321 -7.85 21.79 -2.28
C ASN A 321 -6.73 20.75 -2.09
N THR A 322 -5.77 20.99 -1.19
CA THR A 322 -4.65 20.07 -0.95
C THR A 322 -5.11 18.83 -0.20
N THR A 323 -5.95 19.00 0.82
CA THR A 323 -6.59 17.89 1.52
C THR A 323 -7.64 17.21 0.62
N ARG A 324 -8.36 17.94 -0.24
CA ARG A 324 -9.29 17.34 -1.24
C ARG A 324 -8.57 16.44 -2.24
N ALA A 325 -7.43 16.90 -2.80
CA ALA A 325 -6.60 16.10 -3.70
C ALA A 325 -6.05 14.84 -2.99
N LEU A 326 -5.62 14.96 -1.73
CA LEU A 326 -5.21 13.83 -0.90
C LEU A 326 -6.36 12.82 -0.68
N CYS A 327 -7.60 13.31 -0.43
CA CYS A 327 -8.78 12.45 -0.29
C CYS A 327 -9.12 11.70 -1.58
N PHE A 328 -9.09 12.37 -2.74
CA PHE A 328 -9.30 11.71 -4.04
C PHE A 328 -8.26 10.63 -4.33
N ILE A 329 -6.99 10.89 -4.02
CA ILE A 329 -5.90 9.92 -4.15
C ILE A 329 -6.13 8.71 -3.22
N TYR A 330 -6.51 8.92 -1.95
CA TYR A 330 -6.84 7.81 -1.04
C TYR A 330 -8.05 7.00 -1.53
N GLN A 331 -9.10 7.68 -2.01
CA GLN A 331 -10.30 7.00 -2.50
C GLN A 331 -9.96 6.15 -3.73
N SER A 332 -9.16 6.69 -4.66
CA SER A 332 -8.63 5.97 -5.82
C SER A 332 -7.85 4.72 -5.42
N ASN A 333 -6.88 4.88 -4.51
CA ASN A 333 -6.03 3.79 -3.99
C ASN A 333 -6.85 2.66 -3.31
N LEU A 334 -8.01 2.97 -2.73
CA LEU A 334 -8.92 1.98 -2.15
C LEU A 334 -9.78 1.28 -3.21
N HIS A 335 -10.28 2.00 -4.22
CA HIS A 335 -10.97 1.39 -5.37
C HIS A 335 -10.06 0.45 -6.15
N LEU A 336 -8.80 0.84 -6.38
CA LEU A 336 -7.82 0.00 -7.07
C LEU A 336 -7.45 -1.26 -6.26
N TYR A 337 -7.23 -1.15 -4.95
CA TYR A 337 -7.01 -2.31 -4.07
C TYR A 337 -8.23 -3.25 -4.00
N ARG A 338 -9.44 -2.72 -4.22
CA ARG A 338 -10.69 -3.47 -4.38
C ARG A 338 -10.96 -3.93 -5.83
N GLY A 339 -10.03 -3.76 -6.76
CA GLY A 339 -10.18 -4.25 -8.14
C GLY A 339 -11.12 -3.43 -9.02
N SER A 340 -11.36 -2.14 -8.72
CA SER A 340 -12.15 -1.19 -9.52
C SER A 340 -11.25 -0.09 -10.09
N PRO A 341 -10.45 -0.38 -11.14
CA PRO A 341 -9.33 0.46 -11.46
C PRO A 341 -9.69 1.61 -12.43
N LYS A 342 -10.78 1.50 -13.21
CA LYS A 342 -11.31 2.59 -14.05
C LYS A 342 -11.78 3.78 -13.19
N HIS A 343 -12.59 3.52 -12.18
CA HIS A 343 -13.03 4.54 -11.23
C HIS A 343 -11.86 5.09 -10.37
N SER A 344 -10.82 4.29 -10.15
CA SER A 344 -9.53 4.78 -9.60
C SER A 344 -8.87 5.82 -10.51
N LEU A 345 -8.83 5.61 -11.83
CA LEU A 345 -8.32 6.61 -12.79
C LEU A 345 -9.19 7.88 -12.79
N GLU A 346 -10.52 7.76 -12.80
CA GLU A 346 -11.44 8.92 -12.70
C GLU A 346 -11.09 9.80 -11.49
N LEU A 347 -10.89 9.20 -10.32
CA LEU A 347 -10.57 9.91 -9.08
C LEU A 347 -9.18 10.57 -9.11
N LEU A 348 -8.19 9.94 -9.74
CA LEU A 348 -6.86 10.55 -9.93
C LEU A 348 -6.93 11.73 -10.91
N ASN A 349 -7.74 11.63 -11.96
CA ASN A 349 -7.97 12.73 -12.89
C ASN A 349 -8.71 13.90 -12.22
N HIS A 350 -9.50 13.68 -11.15
CA HIS A 350 -10.05 14.76 -10.32
C HIS A 350 -8.97 15.41 -9.42
N ALA A 351 -8.06 14.62 -8.83
CA ALA A 351 -6.93 15.17 -8.08
C ALA A 351 -5.98 15.99 -8.98
N GLU A 352 -5.66 15.48 -10.17
CA GLU A 352 -4.83 16.15 -11.17
C GLU A 352 -5.43 17.48 -11.63
N LYS A 353 -6.75 17.54 -11.88
CA LYS A 353 -7.48 18.77 -12.22
C LYS A 353 -7.45 19.85 -11.12
N LEU A 354 -7.26 19.49 -9.85
CA LEU A 354 -7.05 20.46 -8.76
C LEU A 354 -5.61 21.02 -8.74
N MET A 355 -4.65 20.23 -9.20
CA MET A 355 -3.21 20.52 -9.13
C MET A 355 -2.68 21.24 -10.39
N TYR A 356 -3.33 21.03 -11.53
CA TYR A 356 -2.94 21.56 -12.84
C TYR A 356 -2.88 23.10 -12.88
N GLY A 357 -1.74 23.64 -13.32
CA GLY A 357 -1.45 25.09 -13.39
C GLY A 357 -1.18 25.73 -12.02
N HIS A 358 -1.17 24.94 -10.94
CA HIS A 358 -0.98 25.34 -9.55
C HIS A 358 0.02 24.44 -8.82
N GLU A 359 0.86 23.71 -9.56
CA GLU A 359 1.70 22.61 -9.07
C GLU A 359 2.61 23.01 -7.92
N GLU A 360 3.16 24.23 -7.96
CA GLU A 360 4.04 24.81 -6.93
C GLU A 360 3.36 24.98 -5.55
N ASN A 361 2.02 25.05 -5.50
CA ASN A 361 1.27 25.16 -4.25
C ASN A 361 1.13 23.81 -3.50
N TYR A 362 1.47 22.69 -4.14
CA TYR A 362 1.31 21.35 -3.58
C TYR A 362 2.68 20.72 -3.25
N PRO A 363 2.81 19.93 -2.18
CA PRO A 363 4.04 19.20 -1.89
C PRO A 363 4.42 18.28 -3.06
N ILE A 364 5.70 18.26 -3.45
CA ILE A 364 6.19 17.41 -4.54
C ILE A 364 5.96 15.92 -4.27
N GLN A 365 5.84 15.52 -3.00
CA GLN A 365 5.45 14.15 -2.63
C GLN A 365 3.98 13.85 -3.00
N LEU A 366 3.08 14.83 -2.97
CA LEU A 366 1.69 14.64 -3.40
C LEU A 366 1.60 14.44 -4.92
N GLN A 367 2.41 15.18 -5.69
CA GLN A 367 2.59 14.94 -7.12
C GLN A 367 3.20 13.55 -7.38
N ALA A 368 4.24 13.16 -6.64
CA ALA A 368 4.85 11.84 -6.75
C ALA A 368 3.88 10.70 -6.42
N ILE A 369 2.99 10.87 -5.43
CA ILE A 369 1.91 9.91 -5.15
C ILE A 369 0.93 9.88 -6.33
N LEU A 370 0.46 11.04 -6.83
CA LEU A 370 -0.47 11.10 -7.96
C LEU A 370 0.10 10.39 -9.19
N PHE A 371 1.35 10.68 -9.57
CA PHE A 371 2.00 10.04 -10.72
C PHE A 371 2.23 8.55 -10.48
N LEU A 372 2.68 8.13 -9.29
CA LEU A 372 2.87 6.71 -9.00
C LEU A 372 1.54 5.97 -8.99
N SER A 373 0.46 6.56 -8.45
CA SER A 373 -0.92 6.05 -8.50
C SER A 373 -1.50 6.06 -9.93
N LYS A 374 -1.10 6.99 -10.82
CA LYS A 374 -1.46 6.98 -12.25
C LYS A 374 -0.61 6.01 -13.09
N TYR A 375 0.63 5.71 -12.72
CA TYR A 375 1.39 4.63 -13.37
C TYR A 375 0.91 3.26 -12.89
N SER A 376 0.55 3.21 -11.61
CA SER A 376 -0.31 2.23 -10.95
C SER A 376 -1.73 2.15 -11.55
N VAL A 377 -2.06 3.02 -12.51
CA VAL A 377 -3.02 2.64 -13.54
C VAL A 377 -2.27 1.75 -14.52
N TYR A 378 -1.63 2.19 -15.58
CA TYR A 378 -1.72 1.53 -16.89
C TYR A 378 -1.12 0.09 -17.24
N ILE A 379 -1.21 -1.01 -16.43
CA ILE A 379 -0.67 -2.40 -16.73
C ILE A 379 -1.53 -3.77 -16.55
N HIS A 380 -2.55 -3.99 -15.66
CA HIS A 380 -3.61 -5.06 -15.50
C HIS A 380 -4.58 -5.11 -16.68
N THR A 381 -5.25 -3.98 -16.89
CA THR A 381 -6.18 -3.79 -18.00
C THR A 381 -5.38 -3.31 -19.22
N ASP A 382 -4.14 -2.79 -19.00
CA ASP A 382 -2.92 -2.83 -19.85
C ASP A 382 -2.63 -1.73 -20.92
N ASP A 383 -2.73 -0.44 -20.57
CA ASP A 383 -2.53 0.65 -21.54
C ASP A 383 -1.06 0.95 -21.78
N SER A 384 -0.59 0.47 -22.92
CA SER A 384 0.75 0.72 -23.41
C SER A 384 1.04 2.20 -23.73
N ALA A 385 0.06 3.08 -23.91
CA ALA A 385 0.27 4.51 -24.16
C ALA A 385 0.46 5.29 -22.85
N GLY A 386 -0.58 5.40 -22.03
CA GLY A 386 -0.56 6.09 -20.74
C GLY A 386 0.50 5.56 -19.78
N SER A 387 0.81 4.25 -19.81
CA SER A 387 1.96 3.71 -19.09
C SER A 387 3.27 4.38 -19.50
N LYS A 388 3.53 4.51 -20.81
CA LYS A 388 4.79 5.03 -21.32
C LYS A 388 4.92 6.53 -21.01
N ASP A 389 3.83 7.26 -21.17
CA ASP A 389 3.79 8.69 -20.88
C ASP A 389 4.06 8.96 -19.40
N VAL A 390 3.31 8.31 -18.49
CA VAL A 390 3.53 8.50 -17.04
C VAL A 390 4.89 7.92 -16.59
N MET A 391 5.36 6.81 -17.15
CA MET A 391 6.72 6.30 -16.90
C MET A 391 7.79 7.33 -17.31
N GLN A 392 7.61 8.04 -18.44
CA GLN A 392 8.53 9.09 -18.89
C GLN A 392 8.44 10.34 -18.00
N PHE A 393 7.23 10.74 -17.57
CA PHE A 393 7.06 11.82 -16.59
C PHE A 393 7.74 11.50 -15.25
N ILE A 394 7.53 10.30 -14.69
CA ILE A 394 8.20 9.88 -13.45
C ILE A 394 9.72 9.81 -13.64
N SER A 395 10.21 9.33 -14.79
CA SER A 395 11.64 9.31 -15.10
C SER A 395 12.24 10.72 -15.10
N ASN A 396 11.58 11.69 -15.75
CA ASN A 396 12.00 13.09 -15.79
C ASN A 396 11.93 13.75 -14.40
N PHE A 397 10.89 13.44 -13.61
CA PHE A 397 10.72 13.90 -12.24
C PHE A 397 11.82 13.38 -11.31
N ILE A 398 12.16 12.09 -11.38
CA ILE A 398 13.27 11.47 -10.62
C ILE A 398 14.60 12.15 -10.96
N LEU A 399 14.91 12.34 -12.25
CA LEU A 399 16.13 13.06 -12.67
C LEU A 399 16.16 14.50 -12.13
N THR A 400 15.01 15.17 -12.10
CA THR A 400 14.88 16.53 -11.57
C THR A 400 15.13 16.59 -10.07
N GLU A 401 14.48 15.76 -9.25
CA GLU A 401 14.70 15.76 -7.80
C GLU A 401 16.08 15.21 -7.41
N GLN A 402 16.66 14.27 -8.17
CA GLN A 402 18.06 13.85 -8.03
C GLN A 402 19.04 15.02 -8.23
N SER A 403 18.79 15.89 -9.21
CA SER A 403 19.62 17.10 -9.42
C SER A 403 19.49 18.13 -8.29
N LYS A 404 18.41 18.07 -7.50
CA LYS A 404 18.20 18.83 -6.27
C LYS A 404 18.62 18.06 -5.00
N HIS A 405 19.33 16.94 -5.15
CA HIS A 405 19.73 16.03 -4.07
C HIS A 405 18.59 15.55 -3.15
N TRP A 406 17.35 15.54 -3.67
CA TRP A 406 16.13 15.26 -2.90
C TRP A 406 15.91 16.18 -1.66
N ASN A 407 16.46 17.39 -1.65
CA ASN A 407 16.38 18.34 -0.52
C ASN A 407 14.94 18.63 0.00
N SER A 408 13.94 18.39 -0.84
CA SER A 408 12.50 18.50 -0.57
C SER A 408 11.92 17.35 0.27
N TRP A 409 12.67 16.26 0.45
CA TRP A 409 12.19 14.93 0.84
C TRP A 409 12.94 14.44 2.08
N LYS A 410 12.19 13.92 3.06
CA LYS A 410 12.76 13.41 4.30
C LYS A 410 12.99 11.90 4.29
N GLU A 411 14.00 11.49 5.05
CA GLU A 411 14.29 10.09 5.36
C GLU A 411 13.14 9.42 6.14
N ASP A 412 12.51 10.13 7.07
CA ASP A 412 11.29 9.70 7.77
C ASP A 412 10.05 9.60 6.84
N GLY A 413 10.18 9.94 5.54
CA GLY A 413 9.11 9.93 4.56
C GLY A 413 8.02 10.98 4.82
N THR A 414 8.19 11.87 5.80
CA THR A 414 7.19 12.88 6.14
C THR A 414 7.35 14.15 5.30
N PHE A 415 6.22 14.66 4.83
CA PHE A 415 6.11 16.00 4.25
C PHE A 415 5.03 16.80 4.98
N LYS A 416 5.05 18.13 4.85
CA LYS A 416 4.08 19.03 5.50
C LYS A 416 3.02 19.48 4.50
N ILE A 417 1.76 19.46 4.92
CA ILE A 417 0.66 20.17 4.27
C ILE A 417 0.26 21.34 5.17
N LYS A 418 0.00 22.52 4.59
CA LYS A 418 -0.55 23.69 5.28
C LYS A 418 -2.07 23.68 5.22
N ILE A 419 -2.69 24.17 6.31
CA ILE A 419 -4.11 24.50 6.40
C ILE A 419 -4.24 25.93 6.94
N ASP A 420 -5.10 26.70 6.30
CA ASP A 420 -5.53 28.00 6.79
C ASP A 420 -6.53 27.83 7.94
N ILE A 421 -6.22 28.42 9.08
CA ILE A 421 -7.17 28.59 10.19
C ILE A 421 -7.61 30.06 10.22
N PRO A 422 -8.92 30.36 10.02
CA PRO A 422 -9.45 31.70 10.20
C PRO A 422 -9.16 32.20 11.63
N SER A 423 -8.60 33.42 11.75
CA SER A 423 -8.44 34.08 13.04
C SER A 423 -9.46 35.21 13.22
N SER A 424 -9.71 35.57 14.48
CA SER A 424 -10.55 36.73 14.84
C SER A 424 -10.03 38.07 14.32
N ASN A 425 -8.77 38.12 13.86
CA ASN A 425 -8.07 39.36 13.55
C ASN A 425 -7.90 39.58 12.03
N GLY A 426 -8.58 38.77 11.20
CA GLY A 426 -8.57 38.88 9.73
C GLY A 426 -7.30 38.35 9.05
N SER A 427 -6.22 38.07 9.79
CA SER A 427 -5.08 37.31 9.30
C SER A 427 -5.35 35.81 9.39
N ASN A 428 -5.31 35.10 8.26
CA ASN A 428 -5.24 33.63 8.29
C ASN A 428 -3.98 33.20 9.05
N SER A 429 -4.11 32.15 9.86
CA SER A 429 -3.01 31.70 10.71
C SER A 429 -2.69 30.24 10.42
N ASP A 430 -1.61 29.98 9.69
CA ASP A 430 -1.19 28.64 9.28
C ASP A 430 -1.19 27.62 10.44
N LEU A 431 -1.69 26.43 10.16
CA LEU A 431 -1.31 25.21 10.85
C LEU A 431 -0.75 24.24 9.81
N SER A 432 0.39 23.59 10.11
CA SER A 432 0.90 22.53 9.24
C SER A 432 0.76 21.17 9.91
N TYR A 433 0.29 20.19 9.13
CA TYR A 433 0.23 18.79 9.53
C TYR A 433 1.23 17.96 8.70
N ARG A 434 1.88 16.99 9.34
CA ARG A 434 2.78 16.05 8.68
C ARG A 434 2.01 14.88 8.08
N VAL A 435 2.56 14.32 7.00
CA VAL A 435 1.98 13.23 6.21
C VAL A 435 3.11 12.25 5.85
N THR A 436 3.11 11.05 6.43
CA THR A 436 4.16 10.03 6.27
C THR A 436 3.95 9.17 5.01
N TRP A 437 4.94 9.03 4.14
CA TRP A 437 4.86 8.19 2.94
C TRP A 437 6.16 7.39 2.72
N LEU A 438 6.56 7.18 1.46
CA LEU A 438 7.86 6.67 1.06
C LEU A 438 8.91 7.79 1.16
N ASN A 439 10.14 7.47 1.57
CA ASN A 439 11.28 8.34 1.28
C ASN A 439 11.63 8.29 -0.23
N SER A 440 12.66 9.01 -0.65
CA SER A 440 13.13 9.03 -2.04
C SER A 440 13.59 7.64 -2.53
N ASP A 441 14.35 6.90 -1.72
CA ASP A 441 14.85 5.56 -2.05
C ASP A 441 13.70 4.56 -2.29
N GLU A 442 12.72 4.55 -1.38
CA GLU A 442 11.55 3.68 -1.42
C GLU A 442 10.62 4.06 -2.60
N PHE A 443 10.49 5.35 -2.94
CA PHE A 443 9.78 5.80 -4.15
C PHE A 443 10.47 5.30 -5.43
N VAL A 444 11.79 5.39 -5.52
CA VAL A 444 12.57 4.90 -6.66
C VAL A 444 12.50 3.37 -6.79
N ILE A 445 12.54 2.63 -5.68
CA ILE A 445 12.32 1.17 -5.66
C ILE A 445 10.94 0.84 -6.22
N MET A 446 9.87 1.53 -5.78
CA MET A 446 8.53 1.24 -6.28
C MET A 446 8.35 1.63 -7.76
N PHE A 447 8.97 2.71 -8.24
CA PHE A 447 8.97 3.04 -9.67
C PHE A 447 9.65 1.95 -10.51
N TYR A 448 10.83 1.47 -10.10
CA TYR A 448 11.49 0.36 -10.79
C TYR A 448 10.71 -0.96 -10.69
N PHE A 449 10.04 -1.22 -9.57
CA PHE A 449 9.14 -2.37 -9.44
C PHE A 449 8.01 -2.32 -10.48
N LEU A 450 7.26 -1.21 -10.56
CA LEU A 450 6.17 -1.06 -11.55
C LEU A 450 6.68 -1.11 -12.99
N THR A 451 7.85 -0.51 -13.26
CA THR A 451 8.52 -0.59 -14.58
C THR A 451 8.92 -2.04 -14.93
N GLY A 452 9.24 -2.86 -13.93
CA GLY A 452 9.52 -4.28 -14.10
C GLY A 452 8.26 -5.05 -14.53
N VAL A 453 7.12 -4.77 -13.89
CA VAL A 453 5.80 -5.36 -14.21
C VAL A 453 5.32 -4.89 -15.60
N HIS A 454 5.46 -3.60 -15.93
CA HIS A 454 5.11 -3.02 -17.23
C HIS A 454 5.79 -3.74 -18.41
N PHE A 455 7.04 -4.17 -18.26
CA PHE A 455 7.77 -4.89 -19.31
C PHE A 455 7.66 -6.44 -19.23
N LEU A 456 6.65 -6.99 -18.53
CA LEU A 456 6.39 -8.44 -18.55
C LEU A 456 5.85 -8.94 -19.91
N PRO A 457 4.88 -8.28 -20.59
CA PRO A 457 4.39 -8.74 -21.90
C PRO A 457 5.48 -8.72 -22.99
N GLU A 458 6.51 -7.89 -22.84
CA GLU A 458 7.66 -7.84 -23.74
C GLU A 458 8.49 -9.15 -23.76
N ILE A 459 8.34 -10.04 -22.76
CA ILE A 459 9.02 -11.34 -22.71
C ILE A 459 8.61 -12.26 -23.86
N TYR A 460 7.32 -12.29 -24.27
CA TYR A 460 6.88 -13.07 -25.44
C TYR A 460 7.63 -12.68 -26.72
N ASN A 461 8.01 -11.40 -26.83
CA ASN A 461 8.79 -10.85 -27.92
C ASN A 461 10.33 -10.98 -27.71
N LYS A 462 10.77 -11.82 -26.76
CA LYS A 462 12.16 -12.03 -26.32
C LYS A 462 12.88 -10.73 -25.89
N LYS A 463 12.14 -9.72 -25.44
CA LYS A 463 12.67 -8.42 -24.99
C LYS A 463 12.79 -8.39 -23.46
N TYR A 464 13.93 -8.86 -22.96
CA TYR A 464 14.23 -8.99 -21.52
C TYR A 464 14.49 -7.66 -20.78
N LYS A 465 13.66 -6.62 -20.99
CA LYS A 465 13.75 -5.34 -20.27
C LYS A 465 13.37 -5.51 -18.79
N SER A 466 12.23 -6.14 -18.52
CA SER A 466 11.73 -6.46 -17.18
C SER A 466 12.79 -7.16 -16.33
N LYS A 467 13.49 -8.16 -16.88
CA LYS A 467 14.61 -8.85 -16.22
C LYS A 467 15.71 -7.89 -15.73
N LYS A 468 16.17 -6.97 -16.59
CA LYS A 468 17.18 -5.96 -16.24
C LYS A 468 16.66 -4.97 -15.20
N VAL A 469 15.39 -4.57 -15.31
CA VAL A 469 14.73 -3.65 -14.40
C VAL A 469 14.56 -4.27 -13.00
N PHE A 470 14.06 -5.50 -12.89
CA PHE A 470 13.96 -6.21 -11.62
C PHE A 470 15.32 -6.48 -10.99
N GLN A 471 16.35 -6.83 -11.78
CA GLN A 471 17.74 -6.94 -11.30
C GLN A 471 18.25 -5.61 -10.71
N LYS A 472 17.96 -4.48 -11.36
CA LYS A 472 18.34 -3.16 -10.83
C LYS A 472 17.53 -2.78 -9.59
N CYS A 473 16.25 -3.13 -9.56
CA CYS A 473 15.37 -2.92 -8.41
C CYS A 473 15.87 -3.68 -7.17
N LEU A 474 16.17 -4.97 -7.30
CA LEU A 474 16.79 -5.76 -6.24
C LEU A 474 18.13 -5.18 -5.79
N GLN A 475 19.01 -4.74 -6.71
CA GLN A 475 20.28 -4.12 -6.33
C GLN A 475 20.08 -2.88 -5.43
N ILE A 476 19.10 -2.03 -5.72
CA ILE A 476 18.80 -0.85 -4.90
C ILE A 476 18.19 -1.29 -3.55
N LEU A 477 17.27 -2.25 -3.57
CA LEU A 477 16.57 -2.75 -2.40
C LEU A 477 17.49 -3.47 -1.42
N ASP A 478 18.32 -4.42 -1.88
CA ASP A 478 19.24 -5.18 -1.02
C ASP A 478 20.35 -4.29 -0.46
N ASN A 479 20.79 -3.24 -1.19
CA ASN A 479 21.67 -2.20 -0.63
C ASN A 479 20.99 -1.47 0.55
N GLN A 480 19.73 -1.03 0.38
CA GLN A 480 18.97 -0.34 1.44
C GLN A 480 18.70 -1.27 2.64
N LEU A 481 18.37 -2.54 2.41
CA LEU A 481 18.28 -3.54 3.48
C LEU A 481 19.62 -3.78 4.18
N HIS A 482 20.73 -3.76 3.47
CA HIS A 482 22.07 -3.90 4.05
C HIS A 482 22.43 -2.71 4.93
N GLU A 483 22.14 -1.48 4.51
CA GLU A 483 22.33 -0.28 5.34
C GLU A 483 21.46 -0.29 6.60
N LEU A 484 20.15 -0.55 6.46
CA LEU A 484 19.21 -0.55 7.60
C LEU A 484 19.49 -1.66 8.61
N ARG A 485 20.05 -2.80 8.18
CA ARG A 485 20.47 -3.92 9.04
C ARG A 485 21.95 -3.82 9.49
N GLY A 486 22.68 -2.82 8.99
CA GLY A 486 24.09 -2.61 9.29
C GLY A 486 24.33 -1.90 10.63
N MET A 487 25.57 -1.52 10.87
CA MET A 487 25.97 -0.68 12.00
C MET A 487 26.88 0.47 11.51
N GLY A 488 26.61 1.68 11.98
CA GLY A 488 27.52 2.84 11.99
C GLY A 488 28.31 3.15 10.71
N ASN A 489 27.65 3.63 9.65
CA ASN A 489 28.33 4.35 8.54
C ASN A 489 27.45 5.44 7.89
N THR A 490 26.12 5.30 7.89
CA THR A 490 25.18 6.34 7.45
C THR A 490 24.32 6.81 8.63
N GLU A 491 24.34 8.10 8.96
CA GLU A 491 23.41 8.67 9.97
C GLU A 491 22.01 8.82 9.32
N ARG A 492 21.13 7.85 9.59
CA ARG A 492 19.69 7.90 9.23
C ARG A 492 18.92 8.37 10.47
N CYS A 493 17.95 9.28 10.33
CA CYS A 493 17.27 9.91 11.45
C CYS A 493 15.76 9.61 11.47
N PHE A 494 15.34 8.65 12.31
CA PHE A 494 13.93 8.32 12.59
C PHE A 494 13.77 7.47 13.87
N PRO A 495 12.54 7.31 14.42
CA PRO A 495 12.27 6.42 15.56
C PRO A 495 12.53 4.94 15.27
N LEU A 496 12.86 4.16 16.31
CA LEU A 496 13.10 2.71 16.22
C LEU A 496 11.95 1.92 15.57
N ASN A 497 10.69 2.27 15.88
CA ASN A 497 9.51 1.68 15.25
C ASN A 497 9.54 1.81 13.71
N GLN A 498 10.04 2.94 13.20
CA GLN A 498 10.17 3.19 11.77
C GLN A 498 11.32 2.40 11.13
N LEU A 499 12.39 2.07 11.87
CA LEU A 499 13.44 1.17 11.40
C LEU A 499 12.86 -0.22 11.11
N THR A 500 12.17 -0.82 12.08
CA THR A 500 11.50 -2.13 11.93
C THR A 500 10.54 -2.13 10.75
N LYS A 501 9.66 -1.11 10.66
CA LYS A 501 8.71 -0.98 9.54
C LYS A 501 9.40 -0.85 8.18
N LYS A 502 10.45 -0.03 8.02
CA LYS A 502 11.20 0.07 6.76
C LYS A 502 11.83 -1.28 6.37
N ILE A 503 12.43 -2.00 7.31
CA ILE A 503 13.04 -3.32 7.05
C ILE A 503 11.99 -4.34 6.60
N ILE A 504 10.83 -4.43 7.28
CA ILE A 504 9.77 -5.38 6.91
C ILE A 504 9.13 -4.98 5.57
N ARG A 505 8.87 -3.69 5.32
CA ARG A 505 8.32 -3.18 4.06
C ARG A 505 9.20 -3.54 2.86
N LEU A 506 10.50 -3.26 2.95
CA LEU A 506 11.46 -3.61 1.90
C LEU A 506 11.59 -5.14 1.73
N SER A 507 11.55 -5.91 2.81
CA SER A 507 11.57 -7.38 2.75
C SER A 507 10.33 -7.96 2.05
N PHE A 508 9.14 -7.40 2.33
CA PHE A 508 7.90 -7.74 1.63
C PHE A 508 7.99 -7.44 0.12
N ILE A 509 8.46 -6.24 -0.25
CA ILE A 509 8.65 -5.84 -1.66
C ILE A 509 9.64 -6.78 -2.36
N ARG A 510 10.70 -7.22 -1.68
CA ARG A 510 11.68 -8.19 -2.21
C ARG A 510 11.04 -9.54 -2.54
N TYR A 511 10.23 -10.09 -1.64
CA TYR A 511 9.51 -11.34 -1.92
C TYR A 511 8.49 -11.17 -3.05
N TYR A 512 7.89 -9.99 -3.20
CA TYR A 512 6.97 -9.69 -4.31
C TYR A 512 7.70 -9.51 -5.66
N ILE A 513 8.94 -8.97 -5.68
CA ILE A 513 9.81 -9.00 -6.85
C ILE A 513 10.17 -10.46 -7.22
N ASN A 514 10.50 -11.31 -6.24
CA ASN A 514 10.81 -12.72 -6.48
C ASN A 514 9.61 -13.47 -7.11
N TYR A 515 8.39 -13.19 -6.63
CA TYR A 515 7.14 -13.66 -7.26
C TYR A 515 7.07 -13.28 -8.75
N TYR A 516 7.25 -12.00 -9.09
CA TYR A 516 7.21 -11.56 -10.51
C TYR A 516 8.40 -12.06 -11.34
N GLN A 517 9.56 -12.36 -10.74
CA GLN A 517 10.65 -13.02 -11.45
C GLN A 517 10.33 -14.48 -11.82
N VAL A 518 9.63 -15.22 -10.96
CA VAL A 518 9.16 -16.58 -11.29
C VAL A 518 8.04 -16.52 -12.33
N TRP A 519 7.12 -15.55 -12.24
CA TRP A 519 6.14 -15.27 -13.29
C TRP A 519 6.83 -14.99 -14.64
N MET A 520 7.82 -14.10 -14.65
CA MET A 520 8.64 -13.77 -15.84
C MET A 520 9.36 -15.01 -16.42
N ASN A 521 9.87 -15.90 -15.57
CA ASN A 521 10.47 -17.16 -16.02
C ASN A 521 9.42 -18.06 -16.71
N PHE A 522 8.19 -18.11 -16.21
CA PHE A 522 7.10 -18.90 -16.83
C PHE A 522 6.68 -18.32 -18.19
N LEU A 523 6.66 -16.98 -18.34
CA LEU A 523 6.46 -16.32 -19.65
C LEU A 523 7.60 -16.66 -20.64
N ASP A 524 8.84 -16.77 -20.15
CA ASP A 524 10.02 -17.24 -20.89
C ASP A 524 10.07 -18.78 -21.04
N LYS A 525 8.95 -19.47 -20.75
CA LYS A 525 8.74 -20.93 -20.87
C LYS A 525 9.64 -21.77 -19.94
N ASN A 526 10.28 -21.13 -18.96
CA ASN A 526 11.23 -21.74 -18.05
C ASN A 526 10.60 -22.13 -16.70
N PHE A 527 9.97 -23.30 -16.67
CA PHE A 527 9.36 -23.89 -15.47
C PHE A 527 10.36 -24.78 -14.68
N THR A 528 11.56 -24.24 -14.41
CA THR A 528 12.59 -24.88 -13.56
C THR A 528 12.86 -24.11 -12.28
N ASN A 529 13.11 -22.79 -12.39
CA ASN A 529 13.46 -21.94 -11.26
C ASN A 529 12.19 -21.45 -10.52
N ILE A 530 11.76 -22.23 -9.53
CA ILE A 530 10.73 -21.87 -8.53
C ILE A 530 11.30 -21.75 -7.11
N ASP A 531 12.61 -21.90 -6.94
CA ASP A 531 13.28 -21.98 -5.64
C ASP A 531 13.01 -20.78 -4.71
N PRO A 532 12.90 -19.52 -5.19
CA PRO A 532 12.54 -18.38 -4.33
C PRO A 532 11.14 -18.49 -3.69
N LEU A 533 10.23 -19.27 -4.28
CA LEU A 533 8.90 -19.55 -3.70
C LEU A 533 8.98 -20.68 -2.66
N ASN A 534 9.77 -21.71 -2.96
CA ASN A 534 10.04 -22.83 -2.05
C ASN A 534 10.74 -22.34 -0.79
N GLU A 535 11.78 -21.51 -0.92
CA GLU A 535 12.51 -20.92 0.20
C GLU A 535 11.59 -20.06 1.09
N PHE A 536 10.74 -19.22 0.48
CA PHE A 536 9.77 -18.43 1.24
C PHE A 536 8.80 -19.31 2.04
N LEU A 537 8.23 -20.35 1.43
CA LEU A 537 7.30 -21.24 2.12
C LEU A 537 7.97 -22.14 3.14
N GLU A 538 9.22 -22.55 2.92
CA GLU A 538 10.01 -23.25 3.94
C GLU A 538 10.26 -22.34 5.16
N ASN A 539 10.66 -21.09 4.92
CA ASN A 539 10.88 -20.09 5.97
C ASN A 539 9.58 -19.76 6.73
N TYR A 540 8.44 -19.71 6.03
CA TYR A 540 7.11 -19.48 6.59
C TYR A 540 6.61 -20.65 7.44
N ASN A 541 6.70 -21.89 6.92
CA ASN A 541 6.21 -23.09 7.61
C ASN A 541 7.10 -23.53 8.77
N ASN A 542 8.42 -23.29 8.70
CA ASN A 542 9.38 -23.64 9.75
C ASN A 542 9.63 -22.49 10.75
N SER A 543 8.72 -21.52 10.85
CA SER A 543 8.76 -20.40 11.81
C SER A 543 10.09 -19.62 11.84
N LYS A 544 10.71 -19.39 10.67
CA LYS A 544 11.94 -18.59 10.57
C LYS A 544 11.68 -17.07 10.53
N PHE A 545 10.42 -16.68 10.35
CA PHE A 545 9.95 -15.30 10.46
C PHE A 545 9.39 -15.03 11.86
N SER A 546 9.51 -13.78 12.32
CA SER A 546 8.88 -13.33 13.57
C SER A 546 7.34 -13.24 13.47
N ASP A 547 6.63 -13.26 14.61
CA ASP A 547 5.17 -13.12 14.65
C ASP A 547 4.69 -11.82 13.97
N GLU A 548 5.45 -10.73 14.14
CA GLU A 548 5.20 -9.45 13.46
C GLU A 548 5.38 -9.60 11.94
N GLU A 549 6.46 -10.22 11.45
CA GLU A 549 6.66 -10.47 10.02
C GLU A 549 5.59 -11.37 9.41
N LEU A 550 5.20 -12.45 10.09
CA LEU A 550 4.14 -13.36 9.66
C LEU A 550 2.80 -12.64 9.48
N CYS A 551 2.52 -11.62 10.29
CA CYS A 551 1.34 -10.76 10.14
C CYS A 551 1.27 -10.06 8.77
N TYR A 552 2.41 -9.76 8.14
CA TYR A 552 2.48 -9.12 6.82
C TYR A 552 2.69 -10.14 5.70
N TYR A 553 3.67 -11.03 5.84
CA TYR A 553 4.09 -11.96 4.78
C TYR A 553 2.98 -12.95 4.40
N LYS A 554 2.01 -13.25 5.28
CA LYS A 554 0.84 -14.08 4.95
C LYS A 554 0.02 -13.55 3.76
N LEU A 555 0.05 -12.24 3.49
CA LEU A 555 -0.63 -11.63 2.33
C LEU A 555 -0.06 -12.09 0.98
N LEU A 556 1.16 -12.65 0.96
CA LEU A 556 1.80 -13.18 -0.26
C LEU A 556 1.38 -14.62 -0.57
N ILE A 557 0.83 -15.37 0.39
CA ILE A 557 0.49 -16.80 0.24
C ILE A 557 -0.45 -17.08 -0.94
N PRO A 558 -1.54 -16.31 -1.19
CA PRO A 558 -2.43 -16.56 -2.31
C PRO A 558 -1.75 -16.37 -3.68
N ASN A 559 -0.85 -15.39 -3.79
CA ASN A 559 -0.05 -15.18 -5.01
C ASN A 559 0.88 -16.37 -5.27
N ILE A 560 1.58 -16.84 -4.24
CA ILE A 560 2.53 -17.96 -4.36
C ILE A 560 1.80 -19.26 -4.72
N PHE A 561 0.65 -19.55 -4.09
CA PHE A 561 -0.17 -20.70 -4.43
C PHE A 561 -0.77 -20.61 -5.85
N TYR A 562 -1.05 -19.40 -6.37
CA TYR A 562 -1.48 -19.23 -7.76
C TYR A 562 -0.36 -19.62 -8.76
N LEU A 563 0.89 -19.20 -8.52
CA LEU A 563 2.04 -19.67 -9.32
C LEU A 563 2.26 -21.19 -9.22
N PHE A 564 2.04 -21.80 -8.05
CA PHE A 564 2.08 -23.26 -7.93
C PHE A 564 0.97 -23.94 -8.75
N GLY A 565 -0.26 -23.41 -8.75
CA GLY A 565 -1.32 -23.90 -9.63
C GLY A 565 -0.91 -23.95 -11.10
N ILE A 566 -0.30 -22.86 -11.59
CA ILE A 566 0.22 -22.74 -12.96
C ILE A 566 1.37 -23.73 -13.20
N PHE A 567 2.31 -23.85 -12.26
CA PHE A 567 3.43 -24.78 -12.35
C PHE A 567 2.96 -26.24 -12.48
N PHE A 568 2.09 -26.71 -11.58
CA PHE A 568 1.60 -28.08 -11.61
C PHE A 568 0.71 -28.35 -12.84
N GLN A 569 -0.08 -27.36 -13.29
CA GLN A 569 -0.83 -27.46 -14.54
C GLN A 569 0.11 -27.64 -15.74
N TYR A 570 1.22 -26.89 -15.81
CA TYR A 570 2.23 -27.05 -16.88
C TYR A 570 2.98 -28.39 -16.82
N LYS A 571 3.16 -28.98 -15.63
CA LYS A 571 3.74 -30.33 -15.47
C LYS A 571 2.75 -31.46 -15.78
N GLY A 572 1.47 -31.16 -15.99
CA GLY A 572 0.41 -32.15 -16.21
C GLY A 572 -0.17 -32.77 -14.94
N ASP A 573 0.23 -32.31 -13.74
CA ASP A 573 -0.38 -32.72 -12.47
C ASP A 573 -1.63 -31.87 -12.20
N LEU A 574 -2.72 -32.29 -12.83
CA LEU A 574 -4.01 -31.60 -12.74
C LEU A 574 -4.62 -31.68 -11.34
N LYS A 575 -4.28 -32.72 -10.55
CA LYS A 575 -4.75 -32.90 -9.17
C LYS A 575 -4.11 -31.85 -8.25
N ALA A 576 -2.79 -31.69 -8.31
CA ALA A 576 -2.09 -30.64 -7.58
C ALA A 576 -2.50 -29.24 -8.06
N ALA A 577 -2.64 -29.02 -9.37
CA ALA A 577 -3.11 -27.74 -9.92
C ALA A 577 -4.49 -27.34 -9.36
N LYS A 578 -5.47 -28.26 -9.42
CA LYS A 578 -6.82 -28.07 -8.88
C LYS A 578 -6.80 -27.79 -7.37
N TYR A 579 -5.96 -28.48 -6.60
CA TYR A 579 -5.76 -28.20 -5.17
C TYR A 579 -5.26 -26.77 -4.92
N TYR A 580 -4.24 -26.31 -5.66
CA TYR A 580 -3.69 -24.97 -5.46
C TYR A 580 -4.66 -23.86 -5.89
N TYR A 581 -5.37 -23.99 -7.01
CA TYR A 581 -6.40 -23.02 -7.39
C TYR A 581 -7.58 -23.00 -6.39
N MET A 582 -7.98 -24.15 -5.83
CA MET A 582 -8.98 -24.20 -4.75
C MET A 582 -8.48 -23.52 -3.46
N ARG A 583 -7.20 -23.70 -3.10
CA ARG A 583 -6.58 -22.96 -1.99
C ARG A 583 -6.65 -21.45 -2.25
N VAL A 584 -6.32 -20.98 -3.45
CA VAL A 584 -6.43 -19.55 -3.82
C VAL A 584 -7.86 -19.03 -3.65
N ARG A 585 -8.88 -19.72 -4.19
CA ARG A 585 -10.30 -19.35 -3.96
C ARG A 585 -10.66 -19.31 -2.47
N SER A 586 -10.15 -20.23 -1.64
CA SER A 586 -10.45 -20.26 -0.20
C SER A 586 -9.81 -19.12 0.63
N PHE A 587 -8.68 -18.55 0.19
CA PHE A 587 -8.12 -17.33 0.81
C PHE A 587 -8.80 -16.05 0.32
N THR A 588 -9.40 -16.10 -0.87
CA THR A 588 -10.02 -14.95 -1.54
C THR A 588 -11.55 -15.01 -1.55
N SER A 589 -12.18 -15.95 -0.84
CA SER A 589 -13.64 -15.98 -0.64
C SER A 589 -14.10 -15.04 0.49
N TYR A 590 -15.41 -14.91 0.67
CA TYR A 590 -16.04 -14.12 1.73
C TYR A 590 -16.22 -14.89 3.06
N GLU A 591 -15.80 -16.15 3.14
CA GLU A 591 -16.25 -17.12 4.16
C GLU A 591 -15.53 -16.98 5.52
N GLN A 592 -14.80 -15.89 5.74
CA GLN A 592 -14.07 -15.61 6.98
C GLN A 592 -14.71 -14.42 7.69
N GLU A 593 -15.47 -14.66 8.76
CA GLU A 593 -15.94 -13.57 9.62
C GLU A 593 -14.74 -12.85 10.28
N PRO A 594 -14.79 -11.51 10.41
CA PRO A 594 -13.71 -10.74 11.00
C PRO A 594 -13.64 -10.98 12.52
N SER A 595 -12.75 -11.89 12.93
CA SER A 595 -12.34 -11.99 14.34
C SER A 595 -11.55 -10.75 14.77
N ASN A 596 -11.56 -10.42 16.06
CA ASN A 596 -10.78 -9.31 16.64
C ASN A 596 -9.27 -9.36 16.27
N THR A 597 -8.74 -10.56 16.03
CA THR A 597 -7.36 -10.78 15.59
C THR A 597 -7.11 -10.21 14.18
N ILE A 598 -8.09 -10.33 13.29
CA ILE A 598 -8.03 -9.82 11.90
C ILE A 598 -8.11 -8.29 11.89
N GLU A 599 -8.93 -7.66 12.76
CA GLU A 599 -8.92 -6.20 12.95
C GLU A 599 -7.52 -5.70 13.31
N TYR A 600 -6.88 -6.31 14.32
CA TYR A 600 -5.53 -5.92 14.77
C TYR A 600 -4.45 -6.18 13.71
N SER A 601 -4.51 -7.31 12.99
CA SER A 601 -3.62 -7.57 11.86
C SER A 601 -3.78 -6.54 10.74
N SER A 602 -5.02 -6.15 10.40
CA SER A 602 -5.30 -5.14 9.37
C SER A 602 -4.80 -3.75 9.76
N ILE A 603 -4.97 -3.37 11.04
CA ILE A 603 -4.40 -2.13 11.64
C ILE A 603 -2.88 -2.07 11.43
N LEU A 604 -2.17 -3.18 11.67
CA LEU A 604 -0.72 -3.29 11.49
C LEU A 604 -0.33 -3.23 10.01
N GLN A 605 -0.93 -4.10 9.16
CA GLN A 605 -0.67 -4.19 7.71
C GLN A 605 -0.83 -2.83 7.02
N SER A 606 -1.90 -2.12 7.35
CA SER A 606 -2.17 -0.78 6.85
C SER A 606 -1.04 0.16 7.29
N SER A 607 -0.63 0.10 8.56
CA SER A 607 0.46 0.91 9.16
C SER A 607 1.88 0.62 8.61
N LEU A 608 2.07 -0.47 7.87
CA LEU A 608 3.29 -0.78 7.12
C LEU A 608 3.20 -0.24 5.68
N GLY A 609 2.02 -0.36 5.07
CA GLY A 609 1.71 0.14 3.74
C GLY A 609 1.35 -0.93 2.69
N VAL A 610 0.97 -2.14 3.14
CA VAL A 610 0.73 -3.32 2.29
C VAL A 610 -0.77 -3.64 2.09
N GLY A 611 -1.65 -2.70 2.40
CA GLY A 611 -3.10 -2.94 2.47
C GLY A 611 -3.53 -3.52 3.81
N GLY A 612 -4.63 -4.28 3.87
CA GLY A 612 -5.13 -4.87 5.12
C GLY A 612 -6.25 -5.89 4.90
N GLU A 613 -6.24 -6.97 5.69
CA GLU A 613 -7.16 -8.10 5.54
C GLU A 613 -8.64 -7.71 5.58
N THR A 614 -9.04 -6.76 6.42
CA THR A 614 -10.45 -6.36 6.56
C THR A 614 -11.02 -5.67 5.33
N PHE A 615 -10.17 -5.09 4.47
CA PHE A 615 -10.60 -4.39 3.24
C PHE A 615 -10.00 -4.97 1.95
N GLN A 616 -9.36 -6.14 2.01
CA GLN A 616 -8.87 -6.90 0.87
C GLN A 616 -10.02 -7.26 -0.09
N SER A 617 -9.74 -7.25 -1.40
CA SER A 617 -10.67 -7.76 -2.42
C SER A 617 -10.96 -9.25 -2.22
N LYS A 618 -12.25 -9.60 -2.15
CA LYS A 618 -12.77 -10.97 -2.04
C LYS A 618 -13.79 -11.27 -3.15
N GLY A 619 -13.98 -12.56 -3.44
CA GLY A 619 -14.91 -13.08 -4.46
C GLY A 619 -14.74 -12.37 -5.80
N GLN A 620 -15.86 -11.88 -6.36
CA GLN A 620 -15.93 -11.21 -7.65
C GLN A 620 -15.05 -9.95 -7.81
N PHE A 621 -14.50 -9.40 -6.72
CA PHE A 621 -13.61 -8.24 -6.72
C PHE A 621 -12.13 -8.62 -6.73
N SER A 622 -11.78 -9.88 -6.46
CA SER A 622 -10.41 -10.35 -6.30
C SER A 622 -9.88 -10.93 -7.61
N GLU A 623 -8.87 -10.31 -8.19
CA GLU A 623 -8.20 -10.74 -9.42
C GLU A 623 -7.79 -12.22 -9.39
N LEU A 624 -7.16 -12.65 -8.28
CA LEU A 624 -6.78 -14.05 -8.06
C LEU A 624 -7.98 -15.00 -7.98
N TYR A 625 -9.11 -14.57 -7.43
CA TYR A 625 -10.34 -15.38 -7.38
C TYR A 625 -10.91 -15.58 -8.79
N ILE A 626 -10.94 -14.53 -9.61
CA ILE A 626 -11.42 -14.60 -11.00
C ILE A 626 -10.53 -15.56 -11.80
N TYR A 627 -9.21 -15.37 -11.78
CA TYR A 627 -8.29 -16.23 -12.54
C TYR A 627 -8.29 -17.68 -12.05
N SER A 628 -8.24 -17.94 -10.73
CA SER A 628 -8.32 -19.30 -10.21
C SER A 628 -9.66 -19.98 -10.53
N THR A 629 -10.76 -19.23 -10.60
CA THR A 629 -12.07 -19.74 -11.06
C THR A 629 -12.04 -20.10 -12.54
N LEU A 630 -11.45 -19.27 -13.41
CA LEU A 630 -11.28 -19.58 -14.85
C LEU A 630 -10.42 -20.84 -15.06
N HIS A 631 -9.28 -20.95 -14.39
CA HIS A 631 -8.43 -22.15 -14.45
C HIS A 631 -9.16 -23.40 -13.91
N LEU A 632 -9.98 -23.27 -12.86
CA LEU A 632 -10.80 -24.38 -12.35
C LEU A 632 -11.91 -24.80 -13.31
N VAL A 633 -12.52 -23.90 -14.09
CA VAL A 633 -13.46 -24.29 -15.16
C VAL A 633 -12.73 -25.13 -16.21
N MET A 634 -11.56 -24.68 -16.69
CA MET A 634 -10.78 -25.44 -17.67
C MET A 634 -10.43 -26.86 -17.21
N LEU A 635 -10.05 -27.02 -15.94
CA LEU A 635 -9.75 -28.33 -15.35
C LEU A 635 -11.02 -29.18 -15.16
N THR A 636 -12.13 -28.57 -14.71
CA THR A 636 -13.37 -29.30 -14.43
C THR A 636 -14.07 -29.75 -15.71
N GLU A 637 -14.02 -28.98 -16.80
CA GLU A 637 -14.53 -29.41 -18.10
C GLU A 637 -13.72 -30.57 -18.69
N PHE A 638 -12.40 -30.59 -18.48
CA PHE A 638 -11.56 -31.73 -18.85
C PHE A 638 -11.92 -33.00 -18.05
N GLU A 639 -12.15 -32.88 -16.75
CA GLU A 639 -12.65 -33.98 -15.91
C GLU A 639 -14.03 -34.49 -16.39
N VAL A 640 -14.98 -33.59 -16.70
CA VAL A 640 -16.30 -33.95 -17.24
C VAL A 640 -16.20 -34.65 -18.59
N TYR A 641 -15.31 -34.19 -19.48
CA TYR A 641 -15.02 -34.88 -20.74
C TYR A 641 -14.49 -36.31 -20.51
N GLN A 642 -13.52 -36.49 -19.59
CA GLN A 642 -13.02 -37.82 -19.23
C GLN A 642 -14.13 -38.72 -18.65
N ILE A 643 -14.95 -38.20 -17.75
CA ILE A 643 -16.10 -38.89 -17.13
C ILE A 643 -17.11 -39.35 -18.18
N THR A 644 -17.40 -38.50 -19.16
CA THR A 644 -18.35 -38.77 -20.26
C THR A 644 -17.82 -39.85 -21.21
N LYS A 645 -16.51 -39.85 -21.47
CA LYS A 645 -15.83 -40.87 -22.29
C LYS A 645 -15.64 -42.21 -21.56
N SER A 646 -15.64 -42.19 -20.23
CA SER A 646 -15.47 -43.36 -19.36
C SER A 646 -16.79 -44.13 -19.19
N SER A 647 -17.03 -45.09 -20.07
CA SER A 647 -18.27 -45.88 -20.18
C SER A 647 -18.42 -47.02 -19.16
N HIS A 648 -17.73 -46.97 -18.02
CA HIS A 648 -17.78 -48.02 -16.98
C HIS A 648 -18.26 -47.46 -15.62
N THR A 649 -18.78 -48.39 -14.80
CA THR A 649 -19.78 -48.12 -13.75
C THR A 649 -19.21 -47.90 -12.35
N ASN A 650 -20.10 -47.41 -11.45
CA ASN A 650 -20.05 -47.45 -9.97
C ASN A 650 -19.78 -46.14 -9.22
N ILE A 651 -19.57 -45.01 -9.90
CA ILE A 651 -19.46 -43.70 -9.22
C ILE A 651 -20.51 -42.73 -9.77
N ILE A 652 -21.66 -42.66 -9.08
CA ILE A 652 -22.73 -41.68 -9.39
C ILE A 652 -22.50 -40.37 -8.62
N ASN A 653 -22.02 -40.44 -7.38
CA ASN A 653 -21.87 -39.29 -6.49
C ASN A 653 -20.78 -38.32 -7.01
N ASP A 654 -19.54 -38.77 -7.20
CA ASP A 654 -18.45 -37.90 -7.68
C ASP A 654 -18.74 -37.28 -9.06
N ARG A 655 -19.57 -37.95 -9.89
CA ARG A 655 -20.08 -37.38 -11.14
C ARG A 655 -20.99 -36.18 -10.85
N ASP A 656 -22.01 -36.36 -10.03
CA ASP A 656 -22.94 -35.29 -9.61
C ASP A 656 -22.17 -34.15 -8.92
N ASP A 657 -21.28 -34.44 -7.97
CA ASP A 657 -20.45 -33.43 -7.31
C ASP A 657 -19.53 -32.66 -8.28
N THR A 658 -18.98 -33.32 -9.30
CA THR A 658 -18.20 -32.64 -10.36
C THR A 658 -19.11 -31.73 -11.21
N TYR A 659 -20.31 -32.18 -11.60
CA TYR A 659 -21.27 -31.36 -12.33
C TYR A 659 -21.81 -30.18 -11.51
N ARG A 660 -22.04 -30.36 -10.21
CA ARG A 660 -22.43 -29.31 -9.25
C ARG A 660 -21.32 -28.28 -9.09
N PHE A 661 -20.09 -28.73 -8.87
CA PHE A 661 -18.92 -27.86 -8.75
C PHE A 661 -18.72 -27.02 -10.02
N ARG A 662 -18.81 -27.65 -11.20
CA ARG A 662 -18.80 -26.96 -12.50
C ARG A 662 -19.90 -25.89 -12.61
N SER A 663 -21.12 -26.24 -12.24
CA SER A 663 -22.28 -25.32 -12.28
C SER A 663 -22.11 -24.13 -11.33
N HIS A 664 -21.49 -24.35 -10.17
CA HIS A 664 -21.14 -23.28 -9.23
C HIS A 664 -20.03 -22.36 -9.77
N LEU A 665 -18.98 -22.91 -10.39
CA LEU A 665 -17.93 -22.10 -11.04
C LEU A 665 -18.50 -21.21 -12.14
N TYR A 666 -19.35 -21.75 -13.03
CA TYR A 666 -20.02 -20.94 -14.06
C TYR A 666 -20.92 -19.88 -13.44
N SER A 667 -21.73 -20.22 -12.43
CA SER A 667 -22.57 -19.24 -11.72
C SER A 667 -21.76 -18.07 -11.16
N ASP A 668 -20.55 -18.32 -10.64
CA ASP A 668 -19.67 -17.26 -10.15
C ASP A 668 -19.07 -16.42 -11.28
N LEU A 669 -18.61 -17.04 -12.38
CA LEU A 669 -18.15 -16.30 -13.55
C LEU A 669 -19.26 -15.45 -14.18
N THR A 670 -20.49 -15.96 -14.29
CA THR A 670 -21.62 -15.17 -14.76
C THR A 670 -21.83 -13.93 -13.89
N LYS A 671 -21.82 -14.04 -12.55
CA LYS A 671 -21.90 -12.86 -11.64
C LYS A 671 -20.73 -11.89 -11.82
N ILE A 672 -19.53 -12.39 -12.12
CA ILE A 672 -18.31 -11.59 -12.33
C ILE A 672 -18.42 -10.75 -13.61
N PHE A 673 -18.92 -11.34 -14.71
CA PHE A 673 -18.97 -10.68 -16.03
C PHE A 673 -20.30 -9.99 -16.35
N ASP A 674 -21.38 -10.32 -15.65
CA ASP A 674 -22.68 -9.59 -15.61
C ASP A 674 -22.55 -8.24 -14.87
N GLN A 675 -21.57 -7.42 -15.27
CA GLN A 675 -21.36 -6.06 -14.80
C GLN A 675 -21.30 -5.03 -15.94
N LYS A 676 -21.08 -5.48 -17.18
CA LYS A 676 -20.72 -4.64 -18.34
C LYS A 676 -21.64 -3.42 -18.55
N ASP A 677 -22.95 -3.60 -18.33
CA ASP A 677 -23.97 -2.56 -18.54
C ASP A 677 -24.60 -2.02 -17.25
N LYS A 678 -24.12 -2.45 -16.07
CA LYS A 678 -24.73 -2.10 -14.78
C LYS A 678 -24.33 -0.69 -14.32
N LYS A 679 -25.11 0.30 -14.74
CA LYS A 679 -25.09 1.68 -14.22
C LYS A 679 -25.50 1.74 -12.73
N THR A 680 -24.59 1.36 -11.83
CA THR A 680 -24.80 1.42 -10.38
C THR A 680 -24.46 2.80 -9.83
N SER A 681 -25.35 3.38 -9.02
CA SER A 681 -25.05 4.57 -8.20
C SER A 681 -23.97 4.31 -7.13
N ASN A 682 -23.68 3.05 -6.83
CA ASN A 682 -22.63 2.61 -5.92
C ASN A 682 -21.44 2.05 -6.70
N SER A 683 -20.38 2.86 -6.90
CA SER A 683 -19.17 2.45 -7.63
C SER A 683 -18.36 1.35 -6.93
N PHE A 684 -18.65 1.00 -5.67
CA PHE A 684 -18.04 -0.16 -4.99
C PHE A 684 -18.54 -1.51 -5.49
N ASN A 685 -19.57 -1.55 -6.35
CA ASN A 685 -20.04 -2.79 -6.98
C ASN A 685 -19.26 -3.17 -8.25
N MET A 686 -18.40 -2.29 -8.77
CA MET A 686 -17.58 -2.50 -9.97
C MET A 686 -16.35 -3.38 -9.69
N ASN A 687 -15.96 -4.20 -10.67
CA ASN A 687 -14.81 -5.11 -10.58
C ASN A 687 -13.84 -5.02 -11.80
N LEU A 688 -12.82 -5.89 -11.77
CA LEU A 688 -11.79 -5.97 -12.81
C LEU A 688 -12.33 -6.51 -14.15
N ALA A 689 -13.40 -7.30 -14.13
CA ALA A 689 -13.98 -7.93 -15.31
C ALA A 689 -14.65 -6.91 -16.24
N GLY A 690 -15.35 -5.90 -15.71
CA GLY A 690 -15.79 -4.73 -16.48
C GLY A 690 -14.64 -3.81 -16.95
N SER A 691 -13.39 -4.11 -16.54
CA SER A 691 -12.24 -3.23 -16.72
C SER A 691 -11.16 -3.77 -17.68
N SER A 692 -10.93 -5.09 -17.77
CA SER A 692 -9.91 -5.71 -18.65
C SER A 692 -10.52 -6.36 -19.89
N GLN A 693 -10.21 -5.79 -21.06
CA GLN A 693 -10.64 -6.34 -22.36
C GLN A 693 -10.07 -7.74 -22.61
N THR A 694 -8.79 -7.97 -22.28
CA THR A 694 -8.13 -9.28 -22.40
C THR A 694 -8.82 -10.36 -21.54
N LEU A 695 -9.30 -9.98 -20.34
CA LEU A 695 -10.06 -10.86 -19.45
C LEU A 695 -11.46 -11.17 -19.99
N ILE A 696 -12.18 -10.18 -20.53
CA ILE A 696 -13.49 -10.36 -21.18
C ILE A 696 -13.37 -11.32 -22.37
N ILE A 697 -12.39 -11.11 -23.25
CA ILE A 697 -12.17 -11.97 -24.42
C ILE A 697 -11.83 -13.41 -23.98
N THR A 698 -11.00 -13.58 -22.95
CA THR A 698 -10.65 -14.91 -22.41
C THR A 698 -11.90 -15.65 -21.90
N TYR A 699 -12.81 -14.96 -21.21
CA TYR A 699 -14.06 -15.55 -20.73
C TYR A 699 -15.01 -15.92 -21.88
N ASN A 700 -15.25 -15.00 -22.82
CA ASN A 700 -16.14 -15.23 -23.96
C ASN A 700 -15.62 -16.36 -24.88
N LEU A 701 -14.30 -16.49 -25.02
CA LEU A 701 -13.64 -17.56 -25.76
C LEU A 701 -13.84 -18.93 -25.09
N LEU A 702 -13.75 -19.00 -23.75
CA LEU A 702 -14.03 -20.23 -23.00
C LEU A 702 -15.50 -20.66 -23.14
N LEU A 703 -16.46 -19.73 -23.00
CA LEU A 703 -17.88 -20.01 -23.27
C LEU A 703 -18.08 -20.56 -24.69
N SER A 704 -17.52 -19.88 -25.68
CA SER A 704 -17.62 -20.27 -27.10
C SER A 704 -17.07 -21.69 -27.38
N ILE A 705 -16.05 -22.11 -26.64
CA ILE A 705 -15.49 -23.47 -26.73
C ILE A 705 -16.43 -24.49 -26.07
N TYR A 706 -16.96 -24.22 -24.89
CA TYR A 706 -17.75 -25.21 -24.14
C TYR A 706 -19.20 -25.34 -24.62
N ASP A 707 -19.88 -24.24 -24.96
CA ASP A 707 -21.26 -24.27 -25.47
C ASP A 707 -21.36 -25.09 -26.77
N ASN A 708 -20.40 -24.91 -27.69
CA ASN A 708 -20.35 -25.64 -28.96
C ASN A 708 -20.30 -27.16 -28.71
N ASN A 709 -19.47 -27.61 -27.76
CA ASN A 709 -19.32 -29.02 -27.40
C ASN A 709 -20.58 -29.65 -26.75
N TYR A 710 -21.49 -28.86 -26.16
CA TYR A 710 -22.71 -29.36 -25.51
C TYR A 710 -23.97 -29.36 -26.38
N SER A 711 -23.87 -28.93 -27.64
CA SER A 711 -25.00 -28.92 -28.60
C SER A 711 -25.66 -30.29 -28.85
N GLY A 712 -25.04 -31.39 -28.42
CA GLY A 712 -25.60 -32.75 -28.46
C GLY A 712 -26.59 -33.11 -27.35
N SER A 713 -26.71 -32.34 -26.25
CA SER A 713 -27.57 -32.74 -25.11
C SER A 713 -28.11 -31.58 -24.26
N GLY A 714 -29.40 -31.26 -24.46
CA GLY A 714 -30.21 -30.53 -23.47
C GLY A 714 -30.04 -29.01 -23.46
N LYS A 715 -31.07 -28.31 -23.99
CA LYS A 715 -31.18 -26.84 -24.07
C LYS A 715 -30.58 -26.06 -22.88
N VAL A 716 -29.58 -25.24 -23.18
CA VAL A 716 -29.44 -23.89 -22.62
C VAL A 716 -29.80 -22.90 -23.75
N ASN A 717 -29.99 -21.61 -23.44
CA ASN A 717 -30.72 -20.66 -24.29
C ASN A 717 -30.01 -20.28 -25.60
N ALA A 718 -30.79 -19.79 -26.56
CA ALA A 718 -30.36 -19.58 -27.94
C ALA A 718 -29.80 -18.17 -28.20
N GLU A 719 -28.48 -18.00 -28.01
CA GLU A 719 -27.70 -16.82 -28.46
C GLU A 719 -26.45 -17.22 -29.30
N SER A 720 -26.36 -18.50 -29.70
CA SER A 720 -25.17 -19.10 -30.33
C SER A 720 -24.74 -18.51 -31.69
N SER A 721 -25.55 -17.64 -32.30
CA SER A 721 -25.22 -16.92 -33.54
C SER A 721 -24.33 -15.70 -33.33
N GLU A 722 -24.22 -15.15 -32.12
CA GLU A 722 -23.53 -13.87 -31.90
C GLU A 722 -22.05 -14.02 -31.48
N TYR A 723 -21.66 -15.18 -30.92
CA TYR A 723 -20.30 -15.42 -30.41
C TYR A 723 -19.16 -15.08 -31.40
N PRO A 724 -19.22 -15.42 -32.71
CA PRO A 724 -18.15 -15.07 -33.65
C PRO A 724 -17.98 -13.55 -33.80
N GLN A 725 -19.09 -12.81 -33.83
CA GLN A 725 -19.08 -11.36 -33.94
C GLN A 725 -18.57 -10.70 -32.65
N ILE A 726 -19.03 -11.20 -31.49
CA ILE A 726 -18.57 -10.75 -30.17
C ILE A 726 -17.05 -10.91 -30.03
N LEU A 727 -16.48 -12.04 -30.46
CA LEU A 727 -15.03 -12.26 -30.45
C LEU A 727 -14.29 -11.35 -31.44
N TYR A 728 -14.83 -11.17 -32.67
CA TYR A 728 -14.17 -10.39 -33.72
C TYR A 728 -14.15 -8.89 -33.42
N ASP A 729 -15.26 -8.31 -32.93
CA ASP A 729 -15.31 -6.90 -32.55
C ASP A 729 -14.53 -6.63 -31.25
N ALA A 730 -14.48 -7.59 -30.32
CA ALA A 730 -13.63 -7.46 -29.14
C ALA A 730 -12.13 -7.44 -29.48
N MET A 731 -11.68 -8.21 -30.48
CA MET A 731 -10.29 -8.16 -30.97
C MET A 731 -9.93 -6.83 -31.65
N LYS A 732 -10.87 -6.20 -32.39
CA LYS A 732 -10.62 -4.90 -33.06
C LYS A 732 -10.27 -3.77 -32.08
N GLY A 733 -10.78 -3.82 -30.86
CA GLY A 733 -10.55 -2.80 -29.83
C GLY A 733 -9.21 -2.95 -29.08
N SER A 734 -8.54 -4.09 -29.16
CA SER A 734 -7.44 -4.44 -28.24
C SER A 734 -6.04 -4.37 -28.86
N ASN A 735 -5.42 -3.18 -28.84
CA ASN A 735 -4.02 -2.99 -29.26
C ASN A 735 -3.02 -3.88 -28.48
N SER A 736 -3.31 -4.26 -27.24
CA SER A 736 -2.41 -5.06 -26.41
C SER A 736 -2.43 -6.56 -26.74
N MET A 737 -3.49 -7.10 -27.36
CA MET A 737 -3.61 -8.53 -27.66
C MET A 737 -2.48 -9.07 -28.55
N HIS A 738 -1.87 -8.23 -29.39
CA HIS A 738 -0.69 -8.58 -30.18
C HIS A 738 0.53 -9.00 -29.34
N SER A 739 0.49 -8.83 -28.02
CA SER A 739 1.48 -9.35 -27.06
C SER A 739 1.29 -10.83 -26.69
N PHE A 740 0.15 -11.45 -27.04
CA PHE A 740 -0.25 -12.79 -26.59
C PHE A 740 -0.58 -13.73 -27.78
N PRO A 741 0.43 -14.27 -28.50
CA PRO A 741 0.20 -15.02 -29.74
C PRO A 741 -0.73 -16.23 -29.59
N TYR A 742 -0.59 -17.02 -28.52
CA TYR A 742 -1.50 -18.12 -28.19
C TYR A 742 -2.97 -17.73 -28.23
N LEU A 743 -3.32 -16.58 -27.62
CA LEU A 743 -4.71 -16.16 -27.46
C LEU A 743 -5.30 -15.70 -28.80
N ILE A 744 -4.53 -14.96 -29.61
CA ILE A 744 -4.91 -14.60 -30.98
C ILE A 744 -5.13 -15.85 -31.84
N SER A 745 -4.19 -16.80 -31.85
CA SER A 745 -4.32 -18.03 -32.65
C SER A 745 -5.52 -18.86 -32.22
N LEU A 746 -5.81 -18.95 -30.92
CA LEU A 746 -6.97 -19.69 -30.41
C LEU A 746 -8.29 -19.01 -30.79
N ILE A 747 -8.38 -17.67 -30.71
CA ILE A 747 -9.61 -16.96 -31.11
C ILE A 747 -9.88 -17.17 -32.60
N HIS A 748 -8.90 -16.96 -33.48
CA HIS A 748 -9.09 -17.18 -34.92
C HIS A 748 -9.51 -18.62 -35.24
N TYR A 749 -8.93 -19.62 -34.56
CA TYR A 749 -9.33 -21.02 -34.75
C TYR A 749 -10.77 -21.30 -34.26
N VAL A 750 -11.20 -20.72 -33.13
CA VAL A 750 -12.59 -20.81 -32.66
C VAL A 750 -13.55 -20.07 -33.60
N THR A 751 -13.17 -18.91 -34.15
CA THR A 751 -13.96 -18.22 -35.18
C THR A 751 -14.08 -19.07 -36.46
N TYR A 752 -13.01 -19.74 -36.88
CA TYR A 752 -13.04 -20.70 -38.01
C TYR A 752 -14.00 -21.87 -37.75
N LEU A 753 -13.99 -22.46 -36.55
CA LEU A 753 -14.90 -23.56 -36.17
C LEU A 753 -16.37 -23.14 -36.08
N LEU A 754 -16.64 -21.87 -35.71
CA LEU A 754 -18.00 -21.32 -35.61
C LEU A 754 -18.49 -20.64 -36.90
N SER A 755 -17.67 -20.57 -37.95
CA SER A 755 -18.03 -19.90 -39.21
C SER A 755 -19.07 -20.69 -40.01
N THR A 756 -20.26 -20.12 -40.17
CA THR A 756 -21.39 -20.75 -40.88
C THR A 756 -21.39 -20.52 -42.40
N SER A 757 -20.70 -19.47 -42.88
CA SER A 757 -20.53 -19.17 -44.31
C SER A 757 -19.18 -19.69 -44.81
N LEU A 758 -19.15 -20.18 -46.05
CA LEU A 758 -17.93 -20.70 -46.68
C LEU A 758 -16.87 -19.60 -46.85
N ALA A 759 -17.29 -18.38 -47.22
CA ALA A 759 -16.38 -17.25 -47.43
C ALA A 759 -15.73 -16.78 -46.11
N ASP A 760 -16.50 -16.74 -45.03
CA ASP A 760 -15.99 -16.39 -43.70
C ASP A 760 -15.09 -17.48 -43.15
N LYS A 761 -15.44 -18.76 -43.36
CA LYS A 761 -14.61 -19.92 -42.98
C LYS A 761 -13.28 -19.92 -43.74
N GLU A 762 -13.28 -19.68 -45.05
CA GLU A 762 -12.06 -19.49 -45.85
C GLU A 762 -11.21 -18.32 -45.33
N SER A 763 -11.84 -17.20 -45.00
CA SER A 763 -11.16 -16.00 -44.48
C SER A 763 -10.49 -16.28 -43.11
N ALA A 764 -11.25 -16.87 -42.18
CA ALA A 764 -10.75 -17.27 -40.87
C ALA A 764 -9.63 -18.31 -40.97
N LEU A 765 -9.72 -19.28 -41.89
CA LEU A 765 -8.66 -20.26 -42.13
C LEU A 765 -7.38 -19.61 -42.67
N LYS A 766 -7.49 -18.67 -43.61
CA LYS A 766 -6.32 -17.92 -44.14
C LYS A 766 -5.64 -17.12 -43.03
N MET A 767 -6.41 -16.51 -42.12
CA MET A 767 -5.87 -15.85 -40.92
C MET A 767 -5.20 -16.85 -39.96
N CYS A 768 -5.82 -18.01 -39.68
CA CYS A 768 -5.22 -19.07 -38.86
C CYS A 768 -3.87 -19.53 -39.41
N LEU A 769 -3.82 -19.85 -40.71
CA LEU A 769 -2.59 -20.31 -41.39
C LEU A 769 -1.50 -19.23 -41.39
N SER A 770 -1.85 -17.94 -41.44
CA SER A 770 -0.88 -16.84 -41.33
C SER A 770 -0.18 -16.75 -39.96
N LEU A 771 -0.76 -17.36 -38.93
CA LEU A 771 -0.28 -17.36 -37.54
C LEU A 771 0.43 -18.66 -37.14
N VAL A 772 0.35 -19.71 -37.97
CA VAL A 772 1.05 -20.98 -37.72
C VAL A 772 2.55 -20.76 -37.86
N SER A 773 3.27 -21.05 -36.78
CA SER A 773 4.74 -21.14 -36.79
C SER A 773 5.17 -22.50 -36.26
N MET A 774 6.25 -23.01 -36.86
CA MET A 774 6.93 -24.24 -36.43
C MET A 774 8.05 -23.94 -35.43
N GLU A 775 8.59 -22.72 -35.47
CA GLU A 775 9.69 -22.29 -34.61
C GLU A 775 9.20 -21.38 -33.47
N ASN A 776 9.92 -21.41 -32.35
CA ASN A 776 9.80 -20.47 -31.23
C ASN A 776 8.43 -20.39 -30.51
N CYS A 777 7.43 -21.17 -30.92
CA CYS A 777 6.11 -21.25 -30.28
C CYS A 777 6.15 -21.70 -28.81
N SER A 778 5.10 -21.35 -28.05
CA SER A 778 4.81 -21.96 -26.74
C SER A 778 4.19 -23.36 -26.93
N ASP A 779 4.15 -24.17 -25.88
CA ASP A 779 3.50 -25.48 -25.95
C ASP A 779 1.99 -25.34 -26.21
N ASN A 780 1.36 -24.26 -25.73
CA ASN A 780 -0.03 -23.93 -26.03
C ASN A 780 -0.24 -23.50 -27.50
N GLU A 781 0.66 -22.69 -28.07
CA GLU A 781 0.65 -22.35 -29.50
C GLU A 781 0.84 -23.59 -30.38
N ARG A 782 1.73 -24.51 -30.01
CA ARG A 782 1.93 -25.78 -30.72
C ARG A 782 0.65 -26.63 -30.74
N ILE A 783 -0.09 -26.67 -29.64
CA ILE A 783 -1.39 -27.38 -29.54
C ILE A 783 -2.41 -26.75 -30.50
N VAL A 784 -2.53 -25.42 -30.54
CA VAL A 784 -3.43 -24.72 -31.48
C VAL A 784 -3.00 -24.92 -32.93
N ASN A 785 -1.71 -24.81 -33.23
CA ASN A 785 -1.17 -25.04 -34.58
C ASN A 785 -1.39 -26.49 -35.05
N LEU A 786 -1.31 -27.48 -34.15
CA LEU A 786 -1.62 -28.87 -34.45
C LEU A 786 -3.10 -29.04 -34.85
N PHE A 787 -4.04 -28.38 -34.17
CA PHE A 787 -5.45 -28.39 -34.58
C PHE A 787 -5.67 -27.71 -35.94
N ILE A 788 -5.15 -26.49 -36.14
CA ILE A 788 -5.26 -25.75 -37.42
C ILE A 788 -4.73 -26.58 -38.59
N LEU A 789 -3.52 -27.13 -38.46
CA LEU A 789 -2.87 -27.92 -39.51
C LEU A 789 -3.60 -29.25 -39.77
N LYS A 790 -4.23 -29.85 -38.76
CA LYS A 790 -4.99 -31.09 -38.93
C LYS A 790 -6.23 -30.87 -39.79
N ASP A 791 -7.01 -29.84 -39.49
CA ASP A 791 -8.21 -29.50 -40.25
C ASP A 791 -7.86 -29.06 -41.67
N TYR A 792 -6.77 -28.30 -41.84
CA TYR A 792 -6.27 -27.93 -43.17
C TYR A 792 -5.76 -29.14 -43.98
N SER A 793 -5.10 -30.10 -43.34
CA SER A 793 -4.69 -31.35 -43.99
C SER A 793 -5.88 -32.19 -44.47
N LEU A 794 -7.00 -32.19 -43.72
CA LEU A 794 -8.23 -32.85 -44.16
C LEU A 794 -8.82 -32.15 -45.39
N GLN A 795 -8.92 -30.81 -45.36
CA GLN A 795 -9.41 -30.04 -46.50
C GLN A 795 -8.56 -30.24 -47.76
N LEU A 796 -7.23 -30.24 -47.65
CA LEU A 796 -6.34 -30.50 -48.80
C LEU A 796 -6.53 -31.90 -49.40
N HIS A 797 -6.79 -32.92 -48.56
CA HIS A 797 -7.10 -34.28 -49.03
C HIS A 797 -8.50 -34.37 -49.66
N GLU A 798 -9.48 -33.58 -49.21
CA GLU A 798 -10.81 -33.46 -49.84
C GLU A 798 -10.77 -32.68 -51.18
N GLU A 799 -9.92 -31.66 -51.29
CA GLU A 799 -9.66 -30.90 -52.52
C GLU A 799 -8.77 -31.65 -53.53
N GLY A 800 -8.09 -32.72 -53.10
CA GLY A 800 -7.22 -33.57 -53.94
C GLY A 800 -5.78 -33.08 -54.09
N ASP A 801 -5.32 -32.14 -53.26
CA ASP A 801 -3.96 -31.59 -53.25
C ASP A 801 -3.04 -32.41 -52.31
N TYR A 802 -2.89 -33.69 -52.65
CA TYR A 802 -2.19 -34.69 -51.83
C TYR A 802 -0.72 -34.34 -51.55
N ASP A 803 -0.04 -33.64 -52.47
CA ASP A 803 1.35 -33.24 -52.31
C ASP A 803 1.50 -32.19 -51.18
N LYS A 804 0.59 -31.20 -51.11
CA LYS A 804 0.55 -30.28 -49.96
C LYS A 804 0.08 -31.00 -48.69
N GLY A 805 -0.92 -31.88 -48.78
CA GLY A 805 -1.38 -32.67 -47.64
C GLY A 805 -0.24 -33.44 -46.95
N SER A 806 0.61 -34.10 -47.72
CA SER A 806 1.80 -34.82 -47.25
C SER A 806 2.84 -33.91 -46.56
N LEU A 807 3.01 -32.68 -47.05
CA LEU A 807 3.85 -31.67 -46.40
C LEU A 807 3.29 -31.26 -45.02
N ILE A 808 1.99 -31.03 -44.93
CA ILE A 808 1.30 -30.67 -43.68
C ILE A 808 1.32 -31.84 -42.68
N GLU A 809 1.13 -33.08 -43.12
CA GLU A 809 1.30 -34.27 -42.27
C GLU A 809 2.70 -34.36 -41.66
N THR A 810 3.74 -33.96 -42.40
CA THR A 810 5.11 -33.95 -41.90
C THR A 810 5.30 -32.90 -40.80
N GLN A 811 4.65 -31.73 -40.94
CA GLN A 811 4.61 -30.70 -39.90
C GLN A 811 3.82 -31.15 -38.65
N LEU A 812 2.69 -31.82 -38.86
CA LEU A 812 1.86 -32.38 -37.78
C LEU A 812 2.62 -33.40 -36.92
N ARG A 813 3.39 -34.31 -37.55
CA ARG A 813 4.25 -35.27 -36.83
C ARG A 813 5.29 -34.54 -35.97
N TYR A 814 6.00 -33.56 -36.53
CA TYR A 814 6.96 -32.75 -35.77
C TYR A 814 6.33 -32.05 -34.54
N LEU A 815 5.14 -31.45 -34.69
CA LEU A 815 4.44 -30.82 -33.57
C LEU A 815 4.01 -31.85 -32.52
N HIS A 816 3.45 -32.98 -32.95
CA HIS A 816 3.05 -34.08 -32.07
C HIS A 816 4.23 -34.61 -31.24
N ASP A 817 5.34 -34.94 -31.88
CA ASP A 817 6.53 -35.50 -31.24
C ASP A 817 7.16 -34.48 -30.27
N SER A 818 7.09 -33.17 -30.59
CA SER A 818 7.53 -32.10 -29.69
C SER A 818 6.67 -31.95 -28.43
N LEU A 819 5.41 -32.41 -28.48
CA LEU A 819 4.42 -32.31 -27.41
C LEU A 819 4.21 -33.61 -26.62
N GLU A 820 4.55 -34.78 -27.17
CA GLU A 820 4.26 -36.10 -26.57
C GLU A 820 4.69 -36.17 -25.10
N SER A 821 5.91 -35.72 -24.80
CA SER A 821 6.48 -35.68 -23.44
C SER A 821 5.63 -34.93 -22.40
N LYS A 822 4.79 -33.97 -22.82
CA LYS A 822 3.87 -33.22 -21.93
C LYS A 822 2.66 -34.06 -21.53
N PHE A 823 2.13 -34.84 -22.47
CA PHE A 823 0.94 -35.65 -22.25
C PHE A 823 1.24 -36.99 -21.57
N GLN A 824 2.51 -37.40 -21.48
CA GLN A 824 2.92 -38.62 -20.76
C GLN A 824 2.40 -38.67 -19.31
N LEU A 825 2.49 -37.59 -18.53
CA LEU A 825 2.05 -37.60 -17.12
C LEU A 825 0.51 -37.65 -16.97
N ILE A 826 -0.21 -37.04 -17.91
CA ILE A 826 -1.67 -37.14 -18.00
C ILE A 826 -2.08 -38.57 -18.39
N ASN A 827 -1.38 -39.16 -19.37
CA ASN A 827 -1.60 -40.53 -19.82
C ASN A 827 -1.22 -41.59 -18.76
N LEU A 828 -0.24 -41.30 -17.89
CA LEU A 828 0.10 -42.14 -16.73
C LEU A 828 -0.98 -42.06 -15.64
N ASN A 829 -1.40 -40.86 -15.24
CA ASN A 829 -2.53 -40.69 -14.30
C ASN A 829 -3.82 -41.40 -14.79
N ASN A 830 -4.08 -41.35 -16.10
CA ASN A 830 -5.21 -42.06 -16.71
C ASN A 830 -5.02 -43.60 -16.66
N LYS A 831 -3.79 -44.11 -16.75
CA LYS A 831 -3.47 -45.55 -16.64
C LYS A 831 -3.50 -46.05 -15.21
N ASP A 832 -3.02 -45.28 -14.24
CA ASP A 832 -3.01 -45.72 -12.84
C ASP A 832 -4.42 -45.73 -12.24
N ASN A 833 -5.32 -44.85 -12.69
CA ASN A 833 -6.76 -44.96 -12.46
C ASN A 833 -7.38 -46.25 -13.04
N SER A 834 -6.76 -46.91 -14.02
CA SER A 834 -7.17 -48.23 -14.53
C SER A 834 -6.42 -49.41 -13.90
N ASN A 835 -5.20 -49.20 -13.39
CA ASN A 835 -4.37 -50.24 -12.77
C ASN A 835 -4.70 -50.47 -11.27
N HIS A 836 -5.34 -49.51 -10.60
CA HIS A 836 -5.91 -49.70 -9.26
C HIS A 836 -7.26 -50.46 -9.24
N LEU A 837 -7.61 -51.11 -10.36
CA LEU A 837 -8.83 -51.93 -10.53
C LEU A 837 -8.50 -53.35 -11.06
N ALA A 838 -7.35 -53.88 -10.66
CA ALA A 838 -6.90 -55.27 -10.90
C ALA A 838 -6.78 -56.05 -9.57
#